data_AF-A0A6G4X3B3-F1
#
_entry.id   AF-A0A6G4X3B3-F1
#
_cell.length_a   1.000
_cell.length_b   1.000
_cell.length_c   1.000
_cell.angle_alpha   90.00
_cell.angle_beta   90.00
_cell.angle_gamma   90.00
#
_symmetry.space_group_name_H-M   'P 1'
#
loop_
_entity.id
_entity.type
_entity.pdbx_description
1 polymer ?
#
loop_
_entity_poly.entity_id
_entity_poly.type
_entity_poly.pdbx_seq_one_letter_code
_entity_poly.pdbx_strand_id
1 'polypeptide(L)'
;MSEAPLLVVGAGPVGLTVAHELTRRGVRVRLVDRAPGPATSSRALAVHARTLEICDQMGLLDELLPRGRRVEHFTLHRRGRTLIRFDTDYSTMPTRYPFSLMVDQVVTEQVLRERLAQLGVAVEWGLGLDSFTPGADAVEVRLTGADGHEERYAVPWLVGADGAHSTVRKRLGLRLLGDATETWLNADVETDAELPADSNHLLHTSGGTLLLVPFPERGKWRVVDTLDTGNADDPEAVRERLARKMSDALGRPVKVSAPSWLSVFTVQQRMIDSMRSGRCFVAGDAAHVHSPASGQGMNAGIQDGYNLAWKLADVVRGFAGERLLDSYGAERVPIGERLLSSTRVATALVALRNALGPVLLPLGLGAVRGIAPLKRKLERKMIRGFCGLTVEYPGSPLSLPSASGGAPGPGPGPGQRVGCTARAHRDHAGWRELCRELRDPRWTLLVPVDGDREAAGALLDTARVHGPAVSCRALCDTAAPAEPAGAGADSRPRVLPDPDGALRRDLGLGAGDFALIRPDGYLAARGPLAGGRGPDRALGALGLTGIGAPGDSGAAPCDAPARGAAPARKNHEKRSEAMSKVQEQEDAYRELLARHSGGRGVLVTLKRDGRPQLSNVGYSYDRATDTLRVATTEDRAKTRNARRDPRVGFHVTTGDMFAYGVFEGTASVSEVAADPHDAVVDELVEMYRATQGEHPDWEEFRETKVKDRRLVLRVHVERCYGFILRQD
;
A
#
# COMPACT_ATOMS: atom_id res chain seq x y z
N MET A 1 -34.90 8.99 0.64
CA MET A 1 -33.53 8.76 0.12
C MET A 1 -32.97 7.37 0.42
N SER A 2 -33.48 6.62 1.40
CA SER A 2 -33.10 5.21 1.71
C SER A 2 -33.24 4.21 0.54
N GLU A 3 -33.67 4.66 -0.63
CA GLU A 3 -33.89 3.82 -1.80
C GLU A 3 -32.98 4.08 -3.02
N ALA A 4 -32.21 5.17 -3.04
CA ALA A 4 -31.33 5.43 -4.18
C ALA A 4 -30.12 4.48 -4.15
N PRO A 5 -29.76 3.84 -5.28
CA PRO A 5 -28.57 2.98 -5.34
C PRO A 5 -27.28 3.79 -5.19
N LEU A 6 -26.26 3.18 -4.59
CA LEU A 6 -24.90 3.69 -4.61
C LEU A 6 -24.35 3.66 -6.03
N LEU A 7 -23.65 4.71 -6.47
CA LEU A 7 -23.05 4.76 -7.80
C LEU A 7 -21.59 4.32 -7.78
N VAL A 8 -21.27 3.29 -8.58
CA VAL A 8 -19.91 2.89 -8.92
C VAL A 8 -19.63 3.28 -10.36
N VAL A 9 -18.52 3.99 -10.58
CA VAL A 9 -18.12 4.47 -11.92
C VAL A 9 -16.86 3.76 -12.37
N GLY A 10 -16.95 3.06 -13.51
CA GLY A 10 -15.89 2.23 -14.08
C GLY A 10 -16.11 0.75 -13.78
N ALA A 11 -16.26 -0.06 -14.82
CA ALA A 11 -16.49 -1.50 -14.79
C ALA A 11 -15.25 -2.32 -15.15
N GLY A 12 -14.06 -1.80 -14.81
CA GLY A 12 -12.83 -2.60 -14.74
C GLY A 12 -12.81 -3.53 -13.50
N PRO A 13 -11.70 -4.24 -13.25
CA PRO A 13 -11.64 -5.25 -12.18
C PRO A 13 -11.97 -4.68 -10.80
N VAL A 14 -11.59 -3.43 -10.55
CA VAL A 14 -11.79 -2.74 -9.27
C VAL A 14 -13.25 -2.39 -9.05
N GLY A 15 -13.90 -1.73 -10.00
CA GLY A 15 -15.30 -1.35 -9.86
C GLY A 15 -16.24 -2.55 -9.87
N LEU A 16 -15.93 -3.59 -10.65
CA LEU A 16 -16.63 -4.86 -10.59
C LEU A 16 -16.49 -5.53 -9.21
N THR A 17 -15.29 -5.51 -8.61
CA THR A 17 -15.08 -6.00 -7.24
C THR A 17 -15.92 -5.22 -6.23
N VAL A 18 -15.91 -3.88 -6.29
CA VAL A 18 -16.71 -3.02 -5.40
C VAL A 18 -18.20 -3.33 -5.55
N ALA A 19 -18.71 -3.34 -6.78
CA ALA A 19 -20.12 -3.60 -7.05
C ALA A 19 -20.54 -5.00 -6.59
N HIS A 20 -19.73 -6.03 -6.86
CA HIS A 20 -19.98 -7.40 -6.41
C HIS A 20 -20.06 -7.48 -4.89
N GLU A 21 -19.08 -6.93 -4.17
CA GLU A 21 -19.01 -7.05 -2.72
C GLU A 21 -20.06 -6.23 -1.97
N LEU A 22 -20.44 -5.07 -2.51
CA LEU A 22 -21.56 -4.28 -1.99
C LEU A 22 -22.89 -5.03 -2.20
N THR A 23 -23.12 -5.56 -3.41
CA THR A 23 -24.36 -6.29 -3.74
C THR A 23 -24.48 -7.57 -2.91
N ARG A 24 -23.39 -8.31 -2.74
CA ARG A 24 -23.32 -9.52 -1.89
C ARG A 24 -23.62 -9.22 -0.42
N ARG A 25 -23.46 -7.97 0.03
CA ARG A 25 -23.83 -7.47 1.37
C ARG A 25 -25.21 -6.80 1.41
N GLY A 26 -26.00 -6.92 0.35
CA GLY A 26 -27.36 -6.39 0.27
C GLY A 26 -27.42 -4.87 0.11
N VAL A 27 -26.37 -4.22 -0.38
CA VAL A 27 -26.40 -2.81 -0.79
C VAL A 27 -26.85 -2.71 -2.24
N ARG A 28 -27.79 -1.82 -2.55
CA ARG A 28 -28.19 -1.53 -3.93
C ARG A 28 -27.12 -0.72 -4.64
N VAL A 29 -26.67 -1.21 -5.79
CA VAL A 29 -25.60 -0.61 -6.59
C VAL A 29 -26.06 -0.36 -8.01
N ARG A 30 -25.68 0.80 -8.54
CA ARG A 30 -25.69 1.12 -9.95
C ARG A 30 -24.24 1.17 -10.43
N LEU A 31 -23.91 0.38 -11.46
CA LEU A 31 -22.55 0.30 -12.01
C LEU A 31 -22.56 0.78 -13.46
N VAL A 32 -21.85 1.87 -13.72
CA VAL A 32 -21.81 2.52 -15.05
C VAL A 32 -20.40 2.51 -15.62
N ASP A 33 -20.26 2.36 -16.93
CA ASP A 33 -19.00 2.52 -17.64
C ASP A 33 -19.22 3.23 -18.98
N ARG A 34 -18.32 4.16 -19.31
CA ARG A 34 -18.36 4.91 -20.57
C ARG A 34 -18.04 4.03 -21.78
N ALA A 35 -17.30 2.94 -21.60
CA ALA A 35 -17.01 2.01 -22.67
C ALA A 35 -18.31 1.42 -23.25
N PRO A 36 -18.41 1.18 -24.57
CA PRO A 36 -19.60 0.61 -25.18
C PRO A 36 -19.82 -0.88 -24.84
N GLY A 37 -18.84 -1.51 -24.20
CA GLY A 37 -18.86 -2.93 -23.85
C GLY A 37 -17.58 -3.35 -23.13
N PRO A 38 -17.48 -4.65 -22.75
CA PRO A 38 -16.33 -5.19 -22.05
C PRO A 38 -15.05 -5.10 -22.88
N ALA A 39 -13.91 -4.98 -22.20
CA ALA A 39 -12.61 -4.98 -22.86
C ALA A 39 -12.35 -6.31 -23.59
N THR A 40 -11.76 -6.23 -24.78
CA THR A 40 -11.39 -7.40 -25.62
C THR A 40 -9.91 -7.74 -25.56
N SER A 41 -9.08 -6.87 -24.98
CA SER A 41 -7.63 -7.04 -24.89
C SER A 41 -7.14 -6.83 -23.46
N SER A 42 -6.16 -7.64 -23.06
CA SER A 42 -5.67 -7.69 -21.69
C SER A 42 -4.47 -6.78 -21.43
N ARG A 43 -4.50 -6.02 -20.34
CA ARG A 43 -3.32 -5.28 -19.84
C ARG A 43 -2.67 -5.97 -18.64
N ALA A 44 -3.34 -6.90 -17.98
CA ALA A 44 -2.85 -7.63 -16.83
C ALA A 44 -3.08 -9.15 -16.97
N LEU A 45 -2.09 -9.95 -16.53
CA LEU A 45 -2.16 -11.42 -16.56
C LEU A 45 -1.99 -12.06 -15.18
N ALA A 46 -1.29 -11.43 -14.26
CA ALA A 46 -0.94 -12.06 -12.99
C ALA A 46 -2.01 -11.80 -11.91
N VAL A 47 -2.52 -12.86 -11.31
CA VAL A 47 -3.29 -12.83 -10.05
C VAL A 47 -2.44 -13.45 -8.94
N HIS A 48 -2.07 -12.66 -7.95
CA HIS A 48 -1.15 -13.05 -6.88
C HIS A 48 -1.84 -13.77 -5.72
N ALA A 49 -1.05 -14.46 -4.89
CA ALA A 49 -1.53 -15.25 -3.77
C ALA A 49 -2.57 -14.53 -2.89
N ARG A 50 -2.33 -13.27 -2.50
CA ARG A 50 -3.30 -12.52 -1.70
C ARG A 50 -4.61 -12.26 -2.44
N THR A 51 -4.54 -11.94 -3.72
CA THR A 51 -5.73 -11.74 -4.54
C THR A 51 -6.48 -13.06 -4.78
N LEU A 52 -5.78 -14.20 -4.87
CA LEU A 52 -6.41 -15.52 -4.93
C LEU A 52 -7.18 -15.83 -3.64
N GLU A 53 -6.68 -15.44 -2.46
CA GLU A 53 -7.43 -15.54 -1.20
C GLU A 53 -8.69 -14.68 -1.23
N ILE A 54 -8.61 -13.46 -1.77
CA ILE A 54 -9.76 -12.58 -1.92
C ILE A 54 -10.76 -13.19 -2.92
N CYS A 55 -10.30 -13.72 -4.07
CA CYS A 55 -11.15 -14.43 -5.01
C CYS A 55 -11.82 -15.66 -4.37
N ASP A 56 -11.17 -16.36 -3.44
CA ASP A 56 -11.77 -17.45 -2.66
C ASP A 56 -12.89 -16.92 -1.74
N GLN A 57 -12.60 -15.86 -0.98
CA GLN A 57 -13.56 -15.19 -0.10
C GLN A 57 -14.77 -14.63 -0.86
N MET A 58 -14.58 -14.20 -2.10
CA MET A 58 -15.62 -13.73 -3.01
C MET A 58 -16.37 -14.86 -3.73
N GLY A 59 -15.91 -16.11 -3.64
CA GLY A 59 -16.51 -17.24 -4.36
C GLY A 59 -16.23 -17.26 -5.87
N LEU A 60 -15.19 -16.56 -6.34
CA LEU A 60 -14.79 -16.51 -7.75
C LEU A 60 -13.79 -17.60 -8.12
N LEU A 61 -13.06 -18.12 -7.13
CA LEU A 61 -11.85 -18.89 -7.38
C LEU A 61 -12.10 -20.20 -8.14
N ASP A 62 -13.22 -20.87 -7.88
CA ASP A 62 -13.59 -22.13 -8.53
C ASP A 62 -13.79 -21.96 -10.05
N GLU A 63 -14.21 -20.78 -10.50
CA GLU A 63 -14.35 -20.42 -11.92
C GLU A 63 -13.04 -19.92 -12.55
N LEU A 64 -12.20 -19.23 -11.76
CA LEU A 64 -10.95 -18.65 -12.24
C LEU A 64 -9.84 -19.68 -12.40
N LEU A 65 -9.68 -20.61 -11.44
CA LEU A 65 -8.58 -21.56 -11.42
C LEU A 65 -8.47 -22.41 -12.70
N PRO A 66 -9.56 -22.98 -13.26
CA PRO A 66 -9.50 -23.78 -14.47
C PRO A 66 -9.12 -22.98 -15.72
N ARG A 67 -9.36 -21.66 -15.72
CA ARG A 67 -9.13 -20.76 -16.86
C ARG A 67 -7.74 -20.13 -16.84
N GLY A 68 -6.94 -20.39 -15.79
CA GLY A 68 -5.61 -19.83 -15.62
C GLY A 68 -4.48 -20.88 -15.64
N ARG A 69 -3.25 -20.40 -15.65
CA ARG A 69 -2.00 -21.18 -15.56
C ARG A 69 -1.33 -20.90 -14.23
N ARG A 70 -1.05 -21.93 -13.43
CA ARG A 70 -0.28 -21.77 -12.19
C ARG A 70 1.20 -21.55 -12.51
N VAL A 71 1.78 -20.51 -11.92
CA VAL A 71 3.20 -20.19 -12.01
C VAL A 71 3.79 -20.17 -10.60
N GLU A 72 4.76 -21.05 -10.39
CA GLU A 72 5.42 -21.34 -9.11
C GLU A 72 6.91 -21.00 -9.12
N HIS A 73 7.43 -20.58 -10.28
CA HIS A 73 8.86 -20.41 -10.46
C HIS A 73 9.22 -19.13 -11.21
N PHE A 74 10.46 -18.72 -11.00
CA PHE A 74 11.11 -17.67 -11.77
C PHE A 74 12.48 -18.18 -12.24
N THR A 75 12.70 -18.22 -13.56
CA THR A 75 13.89 -18.85 -14.15
C THR A 75 14.69 -17.85 -14.97
N LEU A 76 16.01 -17.80 -14.74
CA LEU A 76 16.94 -16.95 -15.47
C LEU A 76 17.75 -17.75 -16.49
N HIS A 77 17.77 -17.28 -17.73
CA HIS A 77 18.53 -17.86 -18.84
C HIS A 77 19.55 -16.88 -19.41
N ARG A 78 20.70 -17.41 -19.87
CA ARG A 78 21.74 -16.64 -20.56
C ARG A 78 22.58 -17.56 -21.46
N ARG A 79 22.76 -17.18 -22.73
CA ARG A 79 23.63 -17.87 -23.71
C ARG A 79 23.44 -19.39 -23.73
N GLY A 80 22.20 -19.84 -23.81
CA GLY A 80 21.83 -21.26 -23.88
C GLY A 80 21.93 -22.04 -22.57
N ARG A 81 22.19 -21.36 -21.45
CA ARG A 81 22.23 -21.99 -20.12
C ARG A 81 21.14 -21.44 -19.23
N THR A 82 20.42 -22.33 -18.54
CA THR A 82 19.62 -21.98 -17.37
C THR A 82 20.56 -21.72 -16.19
N LEU A 83 20.67 -20.45 -15.80
CA LEU A 83 21.57 -20.04 -14.72
C LEU A 83 21.01 -20.47 -13.36
N ILE A 84 19.75 -20.13 -13.12
CA ILE A 84 19.06 -20.43 -11.87
C ILE A 84 17.54 -20.52 -12.09
N ARG A 85 16.90 -21.45 -11.39
CA ARG A 85 15.45 -21.53 -11.22
C ARG A 85 15.15 -21.32 -9.74
N PHE A 86 14.43 -20.25 -9.46
CA PHE A 86 13.95 -19.93 -8.12
C PHE A 86 12.60 -20.58 -7.91
N ASP A 87 12.45 -21.24 -6.77
CA ASP A 87 11.18 -21.76 -6.31
C ASP A 87 10.48 -20.66 -5.52
N THR A 88 9.15 -20.58 -5.61
CA THR A 88 8.41 -19.72 -4.71
C THR A 88 8.32 -20.36 -3.33
N ASP A 89 9.32 -20.12 -2.48
CA ASP A 89 9.31 -20.47 -1.06
C ASP A 89 8.31 -19.62 -0.23
N TYR A 90 7.06 -20.10 -0.15
CA TYR A 90 6.01 -19.56 0.72
C TYR A 90 6.06 -20.07 2.17
N SER A 91 7.10 -20.82 2.58
CA SER A 91 7.15 -21.45 3.93
C SER A 91 7.00 -20.47 5.10
N THR A 92 7.36 -19.21 4.88
CA THR A 92 7.25 -18.12 5.89
C THR A 92 6.09 -17.17 5.63
N MET A 93 5.21 -17.46 4.67
CA MET A 93 4.06 -16.63 4.28
C MET A 93 2.79 -17.47 4.18
N PRO A 94 1.89 -17.37 5.18
CA PRO A 94 0.70 -18.19 5.21
C PRO A 94 -0.18 -18.05 3.97
N THR A 95 -0.29 -19.05 3.10
CA THR A 95 -1.32 -19.03 2.06
C THR A 95 -1.70 -20.43 1.59
N ARG A 96 -2.99 -20.59 1.26
CA ARG A 96 -3.49 -21.79 0.57
C ARG A 96 -3.11 -21.80 -0.91
N TYR A 97 -2.71 -20.65 -1.45
CA TYR A 97 -2.41 -20.43 -2.87
C TYR A 97 -0.95 -20.02 -3.05
N PRO A 98 0.03 -20.91 -2.82
CA PRO A 98 1.46 -20.61 -2.88
C PRO A 98 1.96 -20.51 -4.34
N PHE A 99 1.25 -19.76 -5.18
CA PHE A 99 1.52 -19.58 -6.60
C PHE A 99 0.90 -18.27 -7.08
N SER A 100 1.31 -17.79 -8.25
CA SER A 100 0.53 -16.80 -9.00
C SER A 100 -0.26 -17.52 -10.10
N LEU A 101 -1.49 -17.09 -10.32
CA LEU A 101 -2.30 -17.59 -11.42
C LEU A 101 -2.17 -16.61 -12.60
N MET A 102 -1.63 -17.06 -13.72
CA MET A 102 -1.66 -16.31 -14.96
C MET A 102 -3.01 -16.54 -15.63
N VAL A 103 -3.85 -15.52 -15.61
CA VAL A 103 -5.19 -15.52 -16.20
C VAL A 103 -5.44 -14.15 -16.80
N ASP A 104 -6.03 -14.12 -17.99
CA ASP A 104 -6.34 -12.87 -18.67
C ASP A 104 -7.26 -11.99 -17.80
N GLN A 105 -6.93 -10.70 -17.69
CA GLN A 105 -7.81 -9.69 -17.10
C GLN A 105 -9.24 -9.77 -17.66
N VAL A 106 -9.42 -9.97 -18.96
CA VAL A 106 -10.74 -10.11 -19.61
C VAL A 106 -11.53 -11.27 -19.01
N VAL A 107 -10.86 -12.39 -18.73
CA VAL A 107 -11.47 -13.56 -18.07
C VAL A 107 -11.81 -13.25 -16.62
N THR A 108 -10.93 -12.53 -15.92
CA THR A 108 -11.18 -12.09 -14.54
C THR A 108 -12.40 -11.18 -14.45
N GLU A 109 -12.47 -10.17 -15.32
CA GLU A 109 -13.62 -9.28 -15.44
C GLU A 109 -14.88 -10.03 -15.86
N GLN A 110 -14.78 -10.99 -16.77
CA GLN A 110 -15.92 -11.81 -17.18
C GLN A 110 -16.50 -12.58 -16.00
N VAL A 111 -15.68 -13.29 -15.23
CA VAL A 111 -16.15 -14.03 -14.05
C VAL A 111 -16.81 -13.08 -13.03
N LEU A 112 -16.21 -11.93 -12.79
CA LEU A 112 -16.79 -10.91 -11.91
C LEU A 112 -18.15 -10.39 -12.43
N ARG A 113 -18.26 -10.08 -13.73
CA ARG A 113 -19.53 -9.63 -14.35
C ARG A 113 -20.60 -10.70 -14.29
N GLU A 114 -20.25 -11.95 -14.58
CA GLU A 114 -21.19 -13.09 -14.52
C GLU A 114 -21.71 -13.28 -13.09
N ARG A 115 -20.84 -13.21 -12.08
CA ARG A 115 -21.23 -13.29 -10.67
C ARG A 115 -22.07 -12.10 -10.22
N LEU A 116 -21.71 -10.89 -10.63
CA LEU A 116 -22.49 -9.69 -10.35
C LEU A 116 -23.90 -9.76 -10.98
N ALA A 117 -24.00 -10.26 -12.21
CA ALA A 117 -25.27 -10.47 -12.89
C ALA A 117 -26.15 -11.52 -12.20
N GLN A 118 -25.56 -12.59 -11.65
CA GLN A 118 -26.28 -13.56 -10.81
C GLN A 118 -26.86 -12.94 -9.54
N LEU A 119 -26.29 -11.83 -9.06
CA LEU A 119 -26.81 -11.04 -7.95
C LEU A 119 -27.81 -9.96 -8.40
N GLY A 120 -28.17 -9.91 -9.68
CA GLY A 120 -29.17 -9.00 -10.23
C GLY A 120 -28.65 -7.63 -10.66
N VAL A 121 -27.33 -7.43 -10.72
CA VAL A 121 -26.72 -6.16 -11.16
C VAL A 121 -25.97 -6.38 -12.46
N ALA A 122 -26.28 -5.56 -13.48
CA ALA A 122 -25.56 -5.54 -14.74
C ALA A 122 -24.75 -4.24 -14.88
N VAL A 123 -23.75 -4.25 -15.75
CA VAL A 123 -23.03 -3.03 -16.12
C VAL A 123 -23.87 -2.24 -17.12
N GLU A 124 -24.07 -0.96 -16.86
CA GLU A 124 -24.64 -0.01 -17.81
C GLU A 124 -23.51 0.56 -18.68
N TRP A 125 -23.30 -0.07 -19.83
CA TRP A 125 -22.30 0.32 -20.81
C TRP A 125 -22.73 1.56 -21.61
N GLY A 126 -21.75 2.32 -22.09
CA GLY A 126 -21.96 3.55 -22.85
C GLY A 126 -22.46 4.71 -21.99
N LEU A 127 -22.46 4.60 -20.67
CA LEU A 127 -22.95 5.61 -19.73
C LEU A 127 -21.80 6.08 -18.83
N GLY A 128 -21.39 7.34 -18.99
CA GLY A 128 -20.24 7.89 -18.27
C GLY A 128 -20.62 8.98 -17.27
N LEU A 129 -19.90 9.05 -16.15
CA LEU A 129 -19.95 10.20 -15.25
C LEU A 129 -19.20 11.40 -15.84
N ASP A 130 -19.90 12.53 -16.01
CA ASP A 130 -19.32 13.77 -16.52
C ASP A 130 -18.98 14.77 -15.41
N SER A 131 -19.87 14.89 -14.43
CA SER A 131 -19.72 15.81 -13.29
C SER A 131 -20.53 15.33 -12.10
N PHE A 132 -20.14 15.78 -10.92
CA PHE A 132 -20.90 15.60 -9.70
C PHE A 132 -20.64 16.76 -8.74
N THR A 133 -21.56 16.97 -7.81
CA THR A 133 -21.44 17.95 -6.73
C THR A 133 -21.65 17.22 -5.40
N PRO A 134 -20.60 17.07 -4.56
CA PRO A 134 -20.76 16.51 -3.24
C PRO A 134 -21.63 17.40 -2.34
N GLY A 135 -22.63 16.80 -1.69
CA GLY A 135 -23.41 17.41 -0.62
C GLY A 135 -23.16 16.71 0.72
N ALA A 136 -23.82 17.21 1.77
CA ALA A 136 -23.71 16.63 3.12
C ALA A 136 -24.36 15.25 3.23
N ASP A 137 -25.50 15.03 2.57
CA ASP A 137 -26.31 13.81 2.69
C ASP A 137 -26.38 12.98 1.40
N ALA A 138 -26.02 13.58 0.26
CA ALA A 138 -26.05 12.95 -1.05
C ALA A 138 -25.02 13.60 -1.98
N VAL A 139 -24.78 12.95 -3.11
CA VAL A 139 -23.94 13.43 -4.21
C VAL A 139 -24.83 13.60 -5.42
N GLU A 140 -24.96 14.83 -5.92
CA GLU A 140 -25.67 15.10 -7.17
C GLU A 140 -24.77 14.69 -8.34
N VAL A 141 -25.23 13.77 -9.19
CA VAL A 141 -24.45 13.24 -10.31
C VAL A 141 -25.09 13.59 -11.64
N ARG A 142 -24.24 13.79 -12.66
CA ARG A 142 -24.64 13.93 -14.06
C ARG A 142 -23.97 12.84 -14.89
N LEU A 143 -24.77 11.94 -15.42
CA LEU A 143 -24.35 10.90 -16.35
C LEU A 143 -24.72 11.30 -17.78
N THR A 144 -23.88 10.91 -18.73
CA THR A 144 -24.09 11.15 -20.15
C THR A 144 -23.94 9.83 -20.91
N GLY A 145 -24.97 9.47 -21.68
CA GLY A 145 -24.97 8.31 -22.56
C GLY A 145 -24.23 8.54 -23.87
N ALA A 146 -23.92 7.46 -24.57
CA ALA A 146 -23.22 7.49 -25.87
C ALA A 146 -24.01 8.18 -26.98
N ASP A 147 -25.35 8.22 -26.88
CA ASP A 147 -26.29 8.93 -27.76
C ASP A 147 -26.50 10.40 -27.36
N GLY A 148 -25.82 10.86 -26.30
CA GLY A 148 -25.94 12.21 -25.75
C GLY A 148 -27.09 12.40 -24.76
N HIS A 149 -27.83 11.35 -24.37
CA HIS A 149 -28.83 11.48 -23.30
C HIS A 149 -28.15 11.87 -21.99
N GLU A 150 -28.79 12.74 -21.21
CA GLU A 150 -28.30 13.15 -19.89
C GLU A 150 -29.22 12.65 -18.79
N GLU A 151 -28.63 12.09 -17.73
CA GLU A 151 -29.34 11.78 -16.49
C GLU A 151 -28.77 12.60 -15.34
N ARG A 152 -29.65 13.15 -14.50
CA ARG A 152 -29.27 13.89 -13.29
C ARG A 152 -30.09 13.41 -12.11
N TYR A 153 -29.42 13.01 -11.03
CA TYR A 153 -30.07 12.51 -9.82
C TYR A 153 -29.09 12.50 -8.64
N ALA A 154 -29.63 12.34 -7.44
CA ALA A 154 -28.87 12.25 -6.21
C ALA A 154 -28.56 10.79 -5.84
N VAL A 155 -27.32 10.52 -5.42
CA VAL A 155 -26.91 9.22 -4.88
C VAL A 155 -26.35 9.36 -3.47
N PRO A 156 -26.54 8.37 -2.59
CA PRO A 156 -26.05 8.46 -1.21
C PRO A 156 -24.52 8.39 -1.14
N TRP A 157 -23.88 7.70 -2.09
CA TRP A 157 -22.44 7.48 -2.12
C TRP A 157 -21.95 7.33 -3.57
N LEU A 158 -20.72 7.75 -3.81
CA LEU A 158 -20.05 7.66 -5.11
C LEU A 158 -18.68 6.97 -4.96
N VAL A 159 -18.42 5.93 -5.76
CA VAL A 159 -17.11 5.28 -5.85
C VAL A 159 -16.55 5.41 -7.27
N GLY A 160 -15.44 6.12 -7.40
CA GLY A 160 -14.66 6.24 -8.63
C GLY A 160 -13.64 5.11 -8.78
N ALA A 161 -13.94 4.15 -9.64
CA ALA A 161 -13.03 3.10 -10.09
C ALA A 161 -12.71 3.25 -11.60
N ASP A 162 -12.74 4.49 -12.09
CA ASP A 162 -12.66 4.91 -13.49
C ASP A 162 -11.22 5.10 -14.01
N GLY A 163 -10.27 4.40 -13.38
CA GLY A 163 -8.90 4.21 -13.87
C GLY A 163 -7.98 5.43 -13.83
N ALA A 164 -6.85 5.33 -14.55
CA ALA A 164 -5.77 6.34 -14.50
C ALA A 164 -6.22 7.75 -14.90
N HIS A 165 -7.26 7.90 -15.73
CA HIS A 165 -7.80 9.20 -16.15
C HIS A 165 -9.02 9.68 -15.36
N SER A 166 -9.30 9.04 -14.21
CA SER A 166 -10.46 9.23 -13.35
C SER A 166 -11.03 10.66 -13.33
N THR A 167 -12.30 10.77 -13.72
CA THR A 167 -13.14 11.96 -13.58
C THR A 167 -13.38 12.25 -12.10
N VAL A 168 -13.67 11.22 -11.30
CA VAL A 168 -13.93 11.37 -9.86
C VAL A 168 -12.75 12.00 -9.14
N ARG A 169 -11.55 11.43 -9.31
CA ARG A 169 -10.32 11.96 -8.72
C ARG A 169 -10.09 13.43 -9.10
N LYS A 170 -10.19 13.75 -10.39
CA LYS A 170 -9.94 15.10 -10.92
C LYS A 170 -10.91 16.14 -10.33
N ARG A 171 -12.19 15.80 -10.25
CA ARG A 171 -13.24 16.69 -9.72
C ARG A 171 -13.13 16.92 -8.20
N LEU A 172 -12.65 15.92 -7.45
CA LEU A 172 -12.32 16.07 -6.03
C LEU A 172 -11.03 16.86 -5.78
N GLY A 173 -10.28 17.23 -6.82
CA GLY A 173 -9.00 17.94 -6.69
C GLY A 173 -7.87 17.09 -6.11
N LEU A 174 -8.04 15.76 -6.07
CA LEU A 174 -7.04 14.83 -5.53
C LEU A 174 -5.87 14.71 -6.53
N ARG A 175 -4.75 15.34 -6.19
CA ARG A 175 -3.59 15.42 -7.09
C ARG A 175 -2.77 14.13 -7.02
N LEU A 176 -2.40 13.63 -8.19
CA LEU A 176 -1.44 12.53 -8.30
C LEU A 176 -0.02 13.05 -8.07
N LEU A 177 0.64 12.54 -7.03
CA LEU A 177 2.03 12.81 -6.66
C LEU A 177 2.93 11.69 -7.20
N GLY A 178 4.01 12.04 -7.88
CA GLY A 178 5.05 11.09 -8.31
C GLY A 178 5.71 11.41 -9.65
N ASP A 179 6.85 10.76 -9.91
CA ASP A 179 7.72 10.97 -11.06
C ASP A 179 7.42 9.98 -12.22
N ALA A 180 7.83 10.35 -13.43
CA ALA A 180 7.79 9.48 -14.60
C ALA A 180 9.17 8.82 -14.79
N THR A 181 9.24 7.49 -14.83
CA THR A 181 10.49 6.82 -15.20
C THR A 181 10.21 5.47 -15.85
N GLU A 182 10.64 5.37 -17.11
CA GLU A 182 10.78 4.19 -17.98
C GLU A 182 9.61 3.85 -18.92
N THR A 183 9.94 3.56 -20.18
CA THR A 183 9.01 3.16 -21.24
C THR A 183 9.34 1.75 -21.68
N TRP A 184 8.37 0.84 -21.63
CA TRP A 184 8.55 -0.57 -21.97
C TRP A 184 7.62 -0.97 -23.11
N LEU A 185 7.98 -2.06 -23.80
CA LEU A 185 7.17 -2.66 -24.84
C LEU A 185 6.66 -4.02 -24.37
N ASN A 186 5.34 -4.22 -24.43
CA ASN A 186 4.73 -5.53 -24.27
C ASN A 186 4.30 -6.07 -25.64
N ALA A 187 4.57 -7.35 -25.89
CA ALA A 187 4.15 -8.07 -27.08
C ALA A 187 3.58 -9.44 -26.71
N ASP A 188 2.39 -9.77 -27.21
CA ASP A 188 1.81 -11.10 -27.04
C ASP A 188 2.08 -11.94 -28.29
N VAL A 189 2.93 -12.95 -28.16
CA VAL A 189 3.47 -13.74 -29.27
C VAL A 189 3.32 -15.24 -29.01
N GLU A 190 3.32 -16.03 -30.08
CA GLU A 190 3.54 -17.47 -30.03
C GLU A 190 5.00 -17.79 -30.36
N THR A 191 5.56 -18.80 -29.71
CA THR A 191 6.96 -19.20 -29.93
C THR A 191 7.19 -20.70 -29.74
N ASP A 192 8.19 -21.23 -30.45
CA ASP A 192 8.72 -22.59 -30.29
C ASP A 192 9.80 -22.70 -29.20
N ALA A 193 9.94 -21.68 -28.37
CA ALA A 193 10.79 -21.73 -27.19
C ALA A 193 10.25 -22.81 -26.23
N GLU A 194 11.06 -23.86 -26.00
CA GLU A 194 10.73 -25.00 -25.13
C GLU A 194 10.94 -24.62 -23.65
N LEU A 195 10.18 -23.62 -23.20
CA LEU A 195 10.23 -23.08 -21.85
C LEU A 195 9.06 -23.62 -21.01
N PRO A 196 9.30 -24.13 -19.78
CA PRO A 196 8.23 -24.58 -18.90
C PRO A 196 7.23 -23.47 -18.54
N ALA A 197 5.94 -23.67 -18.84
CA ALA A 197 4.88 -22.69 -18.57
C ALA A 197 4.48 -22.57 -17.09
N ASP A 198 5.17 -23.28 -16.19
CA ASP A 198 5.04 -23.15 -14.73
C ASP A 198 5.96 -22.06 -14.14
N SER A 199 6.70 -21.35 -15.00
CA SER A 199 7.68 -20.34 -14.65
C SER A 199 7.52 -19.07 -15.47
N ASN A 200 7.77 -17.93 -14.83
CA ASN A 200 8.18 -16.73 -15.55
C ASN A 200 9.65 -16.87 -15.95
N HIS A 201 10.03 -16.36 -17.13
CA HIS A 201 11.38 -16.51 -17.66
C HIS A 201 12.04 -15.17 -17.93
N LEU A 202 13.19 -14.93 -17.30
CA LEU A 202 14.03 -13.77 -17.58
C LEU A 202 15.14 -14.20 -18.54
N LEU A 203 15.12 -13.68 -19.75
CA LEU A 203 16.12 -13.93 -20.77
C LEU A 203 17.13 -12.78 -20.79
N HIS A 204 18.38 -13.09 -20.47
CA HIS A 204 19.47 -12.13 -20.62
C HIS A 204 20.06 -12.24 -22.02
N THR A 205 19.99 -11.13 -22.77
CA THR A 205 20.36 -11.02 -24.18
C THR A 205 21.49 -10.00 -24.33
N SER A 206 22.19 -10.02 -25.45
CA SER A 206 23.17 -9.00 -25.86
C SER A 206 22.56 -7.60 -25.99
N GLY A 207 21.27 -7.51 -26.32
CA GLY A 207 20.51 -6.26 -26.46
C GLY A 207 19.57 -5.95 -25.29
N GLY A 208 19.87 -6.44 -24.09
CA GLY A 208 19.08 -6.18 -22.88
C GLY A 208 18.41 -7.40 -22.27
N THR A 209 17.23 -7.21 -21.67
CA THR A 209 16.51 -8.26 -20.94
C THR A 209 15.09 -8.40 -21.48
N LEU A 210 14.64 -9.64 -21.68
CA LEU A 210 13.23 -9.94 -21.94
C LEU A 210 12.64 -10.69 -20.75
N LEU A 211 11.45 -10.29 -20.31
CA LEU A 211 10.63 -11.07 -19.38
C LEU A 211 9.52 -11.77 -20.18
N LEU A 212 9.44 -13.10 -20.05
CA LEU A 212 8.41 -13.92 -20.63
C LEU A 212 7.45 -14.39 -19.54
N VAL A 213 6.17 -14.09 -19.73
CA VAL A 213 5.06 -14.49 -18.85
C VAL A 213 4.13 -15.42 -19.64
N PRO A 214 3.85 -16.63 -19.15
CA PRO A 214 3.05 -17.60 -19.90
C PRO A 214 1.57 -17.22 -19.91
N PHE A 215 0.91 -17.44 -21.04
CA PHE A 215 -0.55 -17.47 -21.11
C PHE A 215 -1.10 -18.86 -20.72
N PRO A 216 -2.40 -18.95 -20.40
CA PRO A 216 -3.10 -20.24 -20.34
C PRO A 216 -3.03 -21.01 -21.67
N GLU A 217 -3.12 -20.32 -22.80
CA GLU A 217 -3.01 -20.91 -24.14
C GLU A 217 -1.60 -21.45 -24.39
N ARG A 218 -1.52 -22.66 -24.97
CA ARG A 218 -0.24 -23.33 -25.19
C ARG A 218 0.63 -22.56 -26.19
N GLY A 219 1.88 -22.30 -25.83
CA GLY A 219 2.88 -21.68 -26.72
C GLY A 219 2.76 -20.17 -26.85
N LYS A 220 1.75 -19.55 -26.22
CA LYS A 220 1.53 -18.10 -26.19
C LYS A 220 2.17 -17.48 -24.96
N TRP A 221 2.85 -16.36 -25.15
CA TRP A 221 3.62 -15.66 -24.11
C TRP A 221 3.45 -14.16 -24.24
N ARG A 222 3.38 -13.48 -23.09
CA ARG A 222 3.61 -12.04 -23.02
C ARG A 222 5.10 -11.80 -22.85
N VAL A 223 5.69 -11.08 -23.80
CA VAL A 223 7.09 -10.67 -23.79
C VAL A 223 7.16 -9.20 -23.43
N VAL A 224 7.90 -8.88 -22.38
CA VAL A 224 8.18 -7.50 -21.94
C VAL A 224 9.63 -7.18 -22.30
N ASP A 225 9.82 -6.19 -23.17
CA ASP A 225 11.14 -5.64 -23.54
C ASP A 225 11.37 -4.33 -22.77
N THR A 226 12.38 -4.32 -21.90
CA THR A 226 12.63 -3.23 -20.96
C THR A 226 13.58 -2.15 -21.48
N LEU A 227 14.17 -2.34 -22.66
CA LEU A 227 15.23 -1.45 -23.17
C LEU A 227 15.05 -1.00 -24.61
N ASP A 228 14.28 -1.73 -25.42
CA ASP A 228 14.07 -1.37 -26.83
C ASP A 228 12.59 -1.24 -27.16
N THR A 229 12.17 0.01 -27.40
CA THR A 229 10.79 0.36 -27.77
C THR A 229 10.68 0.90 -29.20
N GLY A 230 11.76 0.84 -29.99
CA GLY A 230 11.75 1.33 -31.37
C GLY A 230 10.85 0.49 -32.29
N ASN A 231 10.35 1.10 -33.37
CA ASN A 231 9.52 0.47 -34.41
C ASN A 231 8.33 -0.33 -33.83
N ALA A 232 7.73 0.15 -32.73
CA ALA A 232 6.63 -0.54 -32.06
C ALA A 232 5.32 -0.53 -32.87
N ASP A 233 5.26 0.31 -33.90
CA ASP A 233 4.23 0.42 -34.91
C ASP A 233 4.35 -0.61 -36.04
N ASP A 234 5.48 -1.33 -36.13
CA ASP A 234 5.71 -2.41 -37.09
C ASP A 234 5.81 -3.77 -36.36
N PRO A 235 4.71 -4.56 -36.34
CA PRO A 235 4.68 -5.87 -35.70
C PRO A 235 5.74 -6.85 -36.24
N GLU A 236 6.11 -6.74 -37.51
CA GLU A 236 7.07 -7.64 -38.14
C GLU A 236 8.50 -7.31 -37.70
N ALA A 237 8.84 -6.01 -37.61
CA ALA A 237 10.10 -5.57 -37.03
C ALA A 237 10.23 -6.01 -35.55
N VAL A 238 9.14 -5.89 -34.78
CA VAL A 238 9.10 -6.38 -33.39
C VAL A 238 9.31 -7.90 -33.34
N ARG A 239 8.60 -8.66 -34.18
CA ARG A 239 8.73 -10.12 -34.28
C ARG A 239 10.19 -10.54 -34.49
N GLU A 240 10.84 -9.97 -35.50
CA GLU A 240 12.22 -10.31 -35.82
C GLU A 240 13.19 -9.95 -34.69
N ARG A 241 12.99 -8.80 -34.04
CA ARG A 241 13.78 -8.37 -32.89
C ARG A 241 13.64 -9.38 -31.74
N LEU A 242 12.42 -9.76 -31.40
CA LEU A 242 12.17 -10.73 -30.34
C LEU A 242 12.79 -12.09 -30.68
N ALA A 243 12.65 -12.57 -31.92
CA ALA A 243 13.26 -13.83 -32.38
C ALA A 243 14.79 -13.80 -32.23
N ARG A 244 15.45 -12.71 -32.63
CA ARG A 244 16.91 -12.52 -32.45
C ARG A 244 17.31 -12.54 -30.98
N LYS A 245 16.65 -11.72 -30.15
CA LYS A 245 16.95 -11.60 -28.71
C LYS A 245 16.73 -12.93 -27.96
N MET A 246 15.64 -13.63 -28.26
CA MET A 246 15.32 -14.94 -27.66
C MET A 246 16.32 -16.01 -28.11
N SER A 247 16.69 -16.02 -29.39
CA SER A 247 17.67 -16.99 -29.92
C SER A 247 19.05 -16.82 -29.27
N ASP A 248 19.50 -15.58 -29.09
CA ASP A 248 20.76 -15.27 -28.40
C ASP A 248 20.74 -15.73 -26.93
N ALA A 249 19.67 -15.43 -26.20
CA ALA A 249 19.54 -15.82 -24.80
C ALA A 249 19.47 -17.35 -24.62
N LEU A 250 18.77 -18.04 -25.51
CA LEU A 250 18.56 -19.49 -25.46
C LEU A 250 19.63 -20.29 -26.21
N GLY A 251 20.57 -19.63 -26.90
CA GLY A 251 21.69 -20.26 -27.58
C GLY A 251 21.30 -21.17 -28.76
N ARG A 252 20.06 -21.05 -29.25
CA ARG A 252 19.53 -21.80 -30.40
C ARG A 252 18.59 -20.91 -31.21
N PRO A 253 18.35 -21.18 -32.51
CA PRO A 253 17.31 -20.51 -33.25
C PRO A 253 15.94 -20.69 -32.59
N VAL A 254 15.18 -19.60 -32.48
CA VAL A 254 13.83 -19.54 -31.90
C VAL A 254 12.91 -18.84 -32.90
N LYS A 255 11.77 -19.46 -33.19
CA LYS A 255 10.71 -18.85 -34.00
C LYS A 255 9.75 -18.11 -33.08
N VAL A 256 9.33 -16.93 -33.54
CA VAL A 256 8.37 -16.05 -32.87
C VAL A 256 7.36 -15.59 -33.93
N SER A 257 6.07 -15.66 -33.61
CA SER A 257 5.00 -15.15 -34.46
C SER A 257 4.95 -13.63 -34.47
N ALA A 258 4.32 -13.04 -35.48
CA ALA A 258 3.94 -11.63 -35.40
C ALA A 258 3.10 -11.41 -34.11
N PRO A 259 3.36 -10.34 -33.34
CA PRO A 259 2.59 -10.04 -32.14
C PRO A 259 1.10 -9.90 -32.44
N SER A 260 0.28 -10.66 -31.73
CA SER A 260 -1.18 -10.53 -31.76
C SER A 260 -1.65 -9.25 -31.06
N TRP A 261 -0.84 -8.72 -30.15
CA TRP A 261 -1.06 -7.48 -29.44
C TRP A 261 0.28 -6.81 -29.09
N LEU A 262 0.31 -5.48 -29.21
CA LEU A 262 1.44 -4.63 -28.87
C LEU A 262 0.99 -3.44 -28.05
N SER A 263 1.79 -3.09 -27.03
CA SER A 263 1.60 -1.87 -26.27
C SER A 263 2.92 -1.32 -25.80
N VAL A 264 3.17 -0.06 -26.15
CA VAL A 264 4.22 0.75 -25.54
C VAL A 264 3.59 1.53 -24.41
N PHE A 265 4.14 1.42 -23.20
CA PHE A 265 3.66 2.17 -22.06
C PHE A 265 4.80 2.84 -21.35
N THR A 266 4.59 4.10 -20.97
CA THR A 266 5.47 4.82 -20.06
C THR A 266 4.96 4.63 -18.64
N VAL A 267 5.79 4.06 -17.79
CA VAL A 267 5.52 3.87 -16.37
C VAL A 267 5.44 5.24 -15.70
N GLN A 268 4.25 5.60 -15.24
CA GLN A 268 4.04 6.71 -14.33
C GLN A 268 3.70 6.12 -12.97
N GLN A 269 4.58 6.33 -12.00
CA GLN A 269 4.33 5.90 -10.62
C GLN A 269 3.75 7.08 -9.86
N ARG A 270 2.46 7.02 -9.56
CA ARG A 270 1.74 8.13 -8.93
C ARG A 270 0.76 7.65 -7.88
N MET A 271 0.54 8.44 -6.84
CA MET A 271 -0.49 8.19 -5.83
C MET A 271 -1.18 9.46 -5.35
N ILE A 272 -2.29 9.32 -4.64
CA ILE A 272 -2.98 10.39 -3.93
C ILE A 272 -2.76 10.29 -2.42
N ASP A 273 -2.88 11.39 -1.70
CA ASP A 273 -2.74 11.50 -0.25
C ASP A 273 -4.03 11.17 0.53
N SER A 274 -5.19 11.23 -0.12
CA SER A 274 -6.48 10.81 0.44
C SER A 274 -7.33 10.08 -0.58
N MET A 275 -7.92 8.93 -0.19
CA MET A 275 -8.81 8.13 -1.03
C MET A 275 -10.31 8.37 -0.73
N ARG A 276 -10.63 9.32 0.16
CA ARG A 276 -12.00 9.70 0.55
C ARG A 276 -12.14 11.22 0.56
N SER A 277 -13.27 11.72 0.08
CA SER A 277 -13.74 13.09 0.29
C SER A 277 -15.24 13.07 0.56
N GLY A 278 -15.63 13.25 1.83
CA GLY A 278 -17.02 13.13 2.26
C GLY A 278 -17.64 11.79 1.87
N ARG A 279 -18.65 11.84 0.99
CA ARG A 279 -19.38 10.67 0.45
C ARG A 279 -18.81 10.11 -0.87
N CYS A 280 -17.66 10.60 -1.31
CA CYS A 280 -16.99 10.19 -2.53
C CYS A 280 -15.68 9.43 -2.23
N PHE A 281 -15.46 8.33 -2.94
CA PHE A 281 -14.26 7.49 -2.82
C PHE A 281 -13.59 7.29 -4.17
N VAL A 282 -12.30 6.97 -4.16
CA VAL A 282 -11.54 6.55 -5.34
C VAL A 282 -10.74 5.29 -5.03
N ALA A 283 -10.64 4.36 -5.98
CA ALA A 283 -9.98 3.07 -5.80
C ALA A 283 -9.17 2.63 -7.03
N GLY A 284 -8.13 1.81 -6.82
CA GLY A 284 -7.30 1.28 -7.90
C GLY A 284 -6.49 2.36 -8.63
N ASP A 285 -6.39 2.28 -9.95
CA ASP A 285 -5.65 3.25 -10.77
C ASP A 285 -6.22 4.68 -10.68
N ALA A 286 -7.47 4.83 -10.21
CA ALA A 286 -8.02 6.14 -9.88
C ALA A 286 -7.27 6.78 -8.71
N ALA A 287 -6.69 5.99 -7.80
CA ALA A 287 -5.97 6.44 -6.62
C ALA A 287 -4.44 6.29 -6.70
N HIS A 288 -3.95 5.24 -7.35
CA HIS A 288 -2.51 5.03 -7.53
C HIS A 288 -2.20 4.26 -8.81
N VAL A 289 -1.34 4.84 -9.65
CA VAL A 289 -0.90 4.27 -10.92
C VAL A 289 0.43 3.55 -10.70
N HIS A 290 0.48 2.27 -11.08
CA HIS A 290 1.61 1.37 -10.82
C HIS A 290 2.36 0.96 -12.08
N SER A 291 3.60 0.49 -11.91
CA SER A 291 4.35 -0.16 -12.98
C SER A 291 3.77 -1.55 -13.29
N PRO A 292 3.54 -1.90 -14.57
CA PRO A 292 3.13 -3.24 -14.99
C PRO A 292 4.14 -4.35 -14.66
N ALA A 293 5.41 -4.00 -14.43
CA ALA A 293 6.51 -4.91 -14.14
C ALA A 293 6.22 -6.00 -13.11
N SER A 294 5.51 -5.59 -12.06
CA SER A 294 5.29 -6.37 -10.87
C SER A 294 3.93 -7.06 -10.88
N GLY A 295 3.13 -6.87 -11.94
CA GLY A 295 1.75 -7.36 -12.02
C GLY A 295 0.81 -6.77 -10.97
N GLN A 296 1.22 -5.73 -10.23
CA GLN A 296 0.52 -5.31 -9.02
C GLN A 296 -0.74 -4.46 -9.27
N GLY A 297 -0.84 -3.72 -10.38
CA GLY A 297 -1.92 -2.72 -10.57
C GLY A 297 -3.33 -3.29 -10.34
N MET A 298 -3.68 -4.35 -11.06
CA MET A 298 -4.96 -5.05 -10.89
C MET A 298 -5.12 -5.65 -9.48
N ASN A 299 -4.07 -6.30 -8.95
CA ASN A 299 -4.10 -6.95 -7.64
C ASN A 299 -4.30 -5.94 -6.49
N ALA A 300 -3.58 -4.83 -6.53
CA ALA A 300 -3.70 -3.75 -5.55
C ALA A 300 -5.08 -3.10 -5.64
N GLY A 301 -5.56 -2.83 -6.85
CA GLY A 301 -6.89 -2.26 -7.07
C GLY A 301 -8.02 -3.18 -6.58
N ILE A 302 -7.95 -4.49 -6.83
CA ILE A 302 -8.93 -5.46 -6.29
C ILE A 302 -8.90 -5.43 -4.75
N GLN A 303 -7.71 -5.36 -4.14
CA GLN A 303 -7.59 -5.23 -2.68
C GLN A 303 -8.19 -3.91 -2.15
N ASP A 304 -8.03 -2.80 -2.86
CA ASP A 304 -8.66 -1.53 -2.49
C ASP A 304 -10.18 -1.63 -2.54
N GLY A 305 -10.71 -2.17 -3.64
CA GLY A 305 -12.14 -2.34 -3.83
C GLY A 305 -12.74 -3.26 -2.76
N TYR A 306 -12.08 -4.37 -2.48
CA TYR A 306 -12.48 -5.33 -1.44
C TYR A 306 -12.47 -4.70 -0.04
N ASN A 307 -11.41 -3.96 0.31
CA ASN A 307 -11.29 -3.28 1.60
C ASN A 307 -12.33 -2.16 1.79
N LEU A 308 -12.64 -1.39 0.74
CA LEU A 308 -13.66 -0.35 0.78
C LEU A 308 -15.07 -0.92 0.90
N ALA A 309 -15.39 -1.94 0.10
CA ALA A 309 -16.77 -2.41 -0.10
C ALA A 309 -17.41 -2.91 1.20
N TRP A 310 -16.68 -3.69 2.02
CA TRP A 310 -17.25 -4.19 3.28
C TRP A 310 -17.51 -3.07 4.29
N LYS A 311 -16.61 -2.09 4.39
CA LYS A 311 -16.74 -0.93 5.28
C LYS A 311 -17.94 -0.08 4.90
N LEU A 312 -18.09 0.16 3.60
CA LEU A 312 -19.18 0.95 3.06
C LEU A 312 -20.52 0.23 3.17
N ALA A 313 -20.53 -1.09 2.99
CA ALA A 313 -21.72 -1.89 3.26
C ALA A 313 -22.14 -1.82 4.72
N ASP A 314 -21.22 -2.01 5.67
CA ASP A 314 -21.54 -1.96 7.11
C ASP A 314 -22.12 -0.59 7.51
N VAL A 315 -21.60 0.52 6.95
CA VAL A 315 -22.15 1.86 7.19
C VAL A 315 -23.53 2.04 6.55
N VAL A 316 -23.69 1.67 5.27
CA VAL A 316 -24.96 1.83 4.53
C VAL A 316 -26.07 0.97 5.16
N ARG A 317 -25.73 -0.21 5.68
CA ARG A 317 -26.65 -1.13 6.34
C ARG A 317 -26.94 -0.74 7.80
N GLY A 318 -26.28 0.30 8.32
CA GLY A 318 -26.44 0.76 9.70
C GLY A 318 -25.80 -0.17 10.73
N PHE A 319 -24.86 -1.03 10.32
CA PHE A 319 -24.12 -1.91 11.22
C PHE A 319 -22.93 -1.22 11.86
N ALA A 320 -22.41 -0.14 11.25
CA ALA A 320 -21.33 0.66 11.81
C ALA A 320 -21.52 2.16 11.53
N GLY A 321 -20.89 3.01 12.36
CA GLY A 321 -20.87 4.46 12.14
C GLY A 321 -19.94 4.90 11.01
N GLU A 322 -20.16 6.10 10.45
CA GLU A 322 -19.37 6.62 9.30
C GLU A 322 -17.85 6.72 9.55
N ARG A 323 -17.42 6.78 10.82
CA ARG A 323 -15.99 6.77 11.20
C ARG A 323 -15.25 5.51 10.74
N LEU A 324 -15.96 4.39 10.53
CA LEU A 324 -15.38 3.16 9.97
C LEU A 324 -14.72 3.43 8.60
N LEU A 325 -15.30 4.33 7.80
CA LEU A 325 -14.82 4.65 6.45
C LEU A 325 -13.49 5.41 6.45
N ASP A 326 -13.13 6.10 7.54
CA ASP A 326 -11.85 6.79 7.66
C ASP A 326 -10.67 5.80 7.68
N SER A 327 -10.92 4.57 8.11
CA SER A 327 -9.93 3.49 8.08
C SER A 327 -9.51 3.11 6.65
N TYR A 328 -10.31 3.42 5.61
CA TYR A 328 -9.96 3.10 4.23
C TYR A 328 -8.69 3.84 3.79
N GLY A 329 -8.67 5.17 3.96
CA GLY A 329 -7.50 5.99 3.65
C GLY A 329 -6.30 5.62 4.53
N ALA A 330 -6.53 5.48 5.84
CA ALA A 330 -5.47 5.13 6.80
C ALA A 330 -4.78 3.79 6.50
N GLU A 331 -5.50 2.85 5.88
CA GLU A 331 -4.96 1.53 5.53
C GLU A 331 -4.33 1.49 4.15
N ARG A 332 -4.97 2.09 3.14
CA ARG A 332 -4.62 1.88 1.73
C ARG A 332 -3.61 2.90 1.20
N VAL A 333 -3.62 4.14 1.69
CA VAL A 333 -2.64 5.17 1.28
C VAL A 333 -1.20 4.74 1.61
N PRO A 334 -0.86 4.26 2.83
CA PRO A 334 0.52 3.83 3.15
C PRO A 334 0.98 2.59 2.40
N ILE A 335 0.07 1.81 1.83
CA ILE A 335 0.42 0.68 0.95
C ILE A 335 0.84 1.21 -0.41
N GLY A 336 0.11 2.20 -0.95
CA GLY A 336 0.52 2.94 -2.14
C GLY A 336 1.95 3.45 -2.02
N GLU A 337 2.29 4.12 -0.91
CA GLU A 337 3.65 4.64 -0.64
C GLU A 337 4.72 3.54 -0.63
N ARG A 338 4.44 2.40 0.03
CA ARG A 338 5.37 1.25 0.09
C ARG A 338 5.55 0.57 -1.27
N LEU A 339 4.50 0.51 -2.09
CA LEU A 339 4.58 -0.01 -3.45
C LEU A 339 5.41 0.93 -4.36
N LEU A 340 5.30 2.25 -4.17
CA LEU A 340 6.14 3.23 -4.86
C LEU A 340 7.62 3.09 -4.48
N SER A 341 7.95 2.90 -3.20
CA SER A 341 9.34 2.77 -2.75
C SER A 341 9.98 1.43 -3.14
N SER A 342 9.20 0.35 -3.20
CA SER A 342 9.68 -0.99 -3.56
C SER A 342 9.93 -1.20 -5.06
N THR A 343 9.23 -0.47 -5.94
CA THR A 343 9.44 -0.58 -7.39
C THR A 343 10.81 -0.02 -7.81
N ARG A 344 11.28 1.04 -7.14
CA ARG A 344 12.64 1.57 -7.29
C ARG A 344 13.71 0.51 -7.00
N VAL A 345 13.45 -0.45 -6.12
CA VAL A 345 14.39 -1.55 -5.78
C VAL A 345 14.43 -2.62 -6.86
N ALA A 346 13.29 -2.97 -7.47
CA ALA A 346 13.23 -3.92 -8.59
C ALA A 346 13.89 -3.35 -9.86
N THR A 347 13.58 -2.08 -10.17
CA THR A 347 14.22 -1.33 -11.25
C THR A 347 15.70 -1.09 -10.97
N ALA A 348 16.09 -0.77 -9.73
CA ALA A 348 17.50 -0.69 -9.33
C ALA A 348 18.21 -2.04 -9.41
N LEU A 349 17.55 -3.18 -9.18
CA LEU A 349 18.13 -4.50 -9.39
C LEU A 349 18.37 -4.80 -10.89
N VAL A 350 17.48 -4.33 -11.77
CA VAL A 350 17.66 -4.42 -13.23
C VAL A 350 18.74 -3.44 -13.71
N ALA A 351 18.81 -2.23 -13.17
CA ALA A 351 19.79 -1.20 -13.52
C ALA A 351 21.19 -1.48 -12.95
N LEU A 352 21.30 -1.93 -11.70
CA LEU A 352 22.56 -2.36 -11.06
C LEU A 352 23.14 -3.59 -11.79
N ARG A 353 22.27 -4.46 -12.31
CA ARG A 353 22.64 -5.58 -13.19
C ARG A 353 23.17 -5.11 -14.54
N ASN A 354 22.72 -3.97 -15.07
CA ASN A 354 23.22 -3.42 -16.32
C ASN A 354 24.60 -2.74 -16.16
N ALA A 355 24.93 -2.20 -14.98
CA ALA A 355 26.20 -1.54 -14.72
C ALA A 355 27.35 -2.49 -14.30
N LEU A 356 27.05 -3.55 -13.53
CA LEU A 356 28.06 -4.48 -12.97
C LEU A 356 27.99 -5.91 -13.58
N GLY A 357 27.10 -6.13 -14.54
CA GLY A 357 26.66 -7.44 -15.06
C GLY A 357 27.66 -8.31 -15.84
N PRO A 358 28.68 -7.80 -16.56
CA PRO A 358 29.51 -8.67 -17.39
C PRO A 358 30.43 -9.59 -16.57
N VAL A 359 30.86 -9.21 -15.36
CA VAL A 359 31.97 -9.86 -14.63
C VAL A 359 31.53 -10.56 -13.33
N LEU A 360 30.68 -9.94 -12.50
CA LEU A 360 30.37 -10.44 -11.15
C LEU A 360 29.20 -11.44 -11.08
N LEU A 361 28.23 -11.31 -11.99
CA LEU A 361 26.98 -12.10 -11.96
C LEU A 361 27.17 -13.62 -12.16
N PRO A 362 28.06 -14.10 -13.07
CA PRO A 362 28.28 -15.54 -13.26
C PRO A 362 28.91 -16.22 -12.04
N LEU A 363 29.85 -15.54 -11.36
CA LEU A 363 30.55 -16.05 -10.18
C LEU A 363 29.63 -16.05 -8.94
N GLY A 364 28.87 -14.98 -8.73
CA GLY A 364 27.94 -14.88 -7.60
C GLY A 364 26.75 -15.83 -7.68
N LEU A 365 26.13 -16.00 -8.85
CA LEU A 365 24.97 -16.91 -9.02
C LEU A 365 25.37 -18.38 -8.99
N GLY A 366 26.58 -18.73 -9.45
CA GLY A 366 27.14 -20.07 -9.30
C GLY A 366 27.33 -20.46 -7.83
N ALA A 367 27.84 -19.53 -7.00
CA ALA A 367 27.96 -19.71 -5.56
C ALA A 367 26.59 -19.80 -4.86
N VAL A 368 25.62 -18.96 -5.23
CA VAL A 368 24.25 -18.99 -4.69
C VAL A 368 23.54 -20.31 -5.00
N ARG A 369 23.77 -20.90 -6.18
CA ARG A 369 23.22 -22.22 -6.55
C ARG A 369 23.73 -23.34 -5.65
N GLY A 370 24.96 -23.23 -5.15
CA GLY A 370 25.57 -24.20 -4.23
C GLY A 370 25.23 -23.99 -2.76
N ILE A 371 24.73 -22.81 -2.36
CA ILE A 371 24.46 -22.44 -0.97
C ILE A 371 22.94 -22.37 -0.74
N ALA A 372 22.33 -23.50 -0.38
CA ALA A 372 20.90 -23.63 -0.11
C ALA A 372 20.28 -22.54 0.80
N PRO A 373 20.88 -22.13 1.94
CA PRO A 373 20.28 -21.10 2.80
C PRO A 373 20.26 -19.71 2.14
N LEU A 374 21.24 -19.40 1.29
CA LEU A 374 21.31 -18.12 0.57
C LEU A 374 20.26 -18.08 -0.55
N LYS A 375 20.10 -19.19 -1.31
CA LYS A 375 19.03 -19.34 -2.30
C LYS A 375 17.65 -19.11 -1.66
N ARG A 376 17.34 -19.78 -0.54
CA ARG A 376 16.06 -19.62 0.17
C ARG A 376 15.84 -18.21 0.71
N LYS A 377 16.90 -17.53 1.18
CA LYS A 377 16.80 -16.13 1.61
C LYS A 377 16.42 -15.20 0.44
N LEU A 378 16.99 -15.44 -0.74
CA LEU A 378 16.67 -14.68 -1.95
C LEU A 378 15.28 -15.00 -2.49
N GLU A 379 14.88 -16.27 -2.53
CA GLU A 379 13.52 -16.73 -2.89
C GLU A 379 12.47 -16.04 -2.01
N ARG A 380 12.65 -16.09 -0.68
CA ARG A 380 11.78 -15.38 0.27
C ARG A 380 11.72 -13.88 -0.03
N LYS A 381 12.87 -13.22 -0.22
CA LYS A 381 12.91 -11.76 -0.51
C LYS A 381 12.16 -11.40 -1.79
N MET A 382 12.29 -12.20 -2.85
CA MET A 382 11.58 -11.96 -4.11
C MET A 382 10.07 -12.08 -3.92
N ILE A 383 9.59 -13.16 -3.31
CA ILE A 383 8.16 -13.41 -3.11
C ILE A 383 7.51 -12.30 -2.26
N ARG A 384 8.22 -11.82 -1.22
CA ARG A 384 7.75 -10.72 -0.34
C ARG A 384 7.31 -9.49 -1.14
N GLY A 385 7.97 -9.24 -2.28
CA GLY A 385 7.79 -8.05 -3.09
C GLY A 385 6.60 -8.08 -4.05
N PHE A 386 6.05 -9.26 -4.40
CA PHE A 386 4.98 -9.35 -5.40
C PHE A 386 3.77 -10.22 -5.01
N CYS A 387 3.82 -11.03 -3.94
CA CYS A 387 2.69 -11.91 -3.61
C CYS A 387 1.51 -11.21 -2.91
N GLY A 388 1.69 -9.96 -2.45
CA GLY A 388 0.69 -9.18 -1.72
C GLY A 388 0.40 -9.65 -0.29
N LEU A 389 1.06 -10.70 0.20
CA LEU A 389 0.79 -11.31 1.51
C LEU A 389 1.44 -10.55 2.69
N THR A 390 2.32 -9.59 2.41
CA THR A 390 3.06 -8.78 3.39
C THR A 390 2.31 -7.52 3.82
N VAL A 391 1.10 -7.31 3.30
CA VAL A 391 0.24 -6.19 3.67
C VAL A 391 -0.28 -6.42 5.09
N GLU A 392 0.11 -5.53 6.00
CA GLU A 392 -0.30 -5.49 7.40
C GLU A 392 -0.75 -4.07 7.79
N TYR A 393 -1.63 -3.99 8.79
CA TYR A 393 -2.30 -2.77 9.27
C TYR A 393 -2.09 -2.51 10.77
N PRO A 394 -0.87 -2.54 11.32
CA PRO A 394 -0.66 -2.37 12.77
C PRO A 394 -1.10 -1.00 13.29
N GLY A 395 -1.07 0.05 12.45
CA GLY A 395 -1.52 1.41 12.79
C GLY A 395 -2.96 1.73 12.43
N SER A 396 -3.75 0.74 11.97
CA SER A 396 -5.15 0.98 11.62
C SER A 396 -6.00 1.21 12.88
N PRO A 397 -6.99 2.11 12.83
CA PRO A 397 -7.99 2.23 13.91
C PRO A 397 -8.80 0.94 14.12
N LEU A 398 -8.74 -0.02 13.17
CA LEU A 398 -9.40 -1.32 13.27
C LEU A 398 -8.53 -2.41 13.89
N SER A 399 -7.29 -2.10 14.28
CA SER A 399 -6.34 -3.03 14.88
C SER A 399 -6.22 -2.71 16.38
N LEU A 400 -7.07 -3.34 17.20
CA LEU A 400 -7.09 -3.08 18.64
C LEU A 400 -5.85 -3.66 19.31
N PRO A 401 -5.20 -2.94 20.25
CA PRO A 401 -4.03 -3.44 20.95
C PRO A 401 -4.33 -4.74 21.72
N SER A 402 -3.44 -5.74 21.59
CA SER A 402 -3.50 -6.97 22.40
C SER A 402 -3.32 -6.63 23.89
N ALA A 403 -4.11 -7.25 24.77
CA ALA A 403 -4.13 -6.92 26.20
C ALA A 403 -2.83 -7.33 26.95
N SER A 404 -2.04 -8.24 26.38
CA SER A 404 -0.73 -8.61 26.86
C SER A 404 0.32 -7.59 26.43
N GLY A 405 0.66 -6.64 27.30
CA GLY A 405 1.83 -5.75 27.14
C GLY A 405 3.19 -6.49 27.20
N GLY A 406 3.21 -7.79 26.86
CA GLY A 406 4.38 -8.64 26.75
C GLY A 406 4.70 -8.99 25.30
N ALA A 407 5.75 -9.79 25.09
CA ALA A 407 6.19 -10.23 23.76
C ALA A 407 5.02 -10.81 22.91
N PRO A 408 5.05 -10.66 21.57
CA PRO A 408 4.01 -11.18 20.71
C PRO A 408 3.82 -12.68 20.93
N GLY A 409 2.64 -13.07 21.42
CA GLY A 409 2.25 -14.48 21.52
C GLY A 409 2.16 -15.13 20.14
N PRO A 410 2.17 -16.48 20.05
CA PRO A 410 2.09 -17.21 18.78
C PRO A 410 0.84 -16.79 17.97
N GLY A 411 0.93 -16.88 16.64
CA GLY A 411 -0.17 -16.54 15.73
C GLY A 411 -0.22 -15.06 15.28
N PRO A 412 -1.18 -14.70 14.41
CA PRO A 412 -1.31 -13.34 13.88
C PRO A 412 -1.70 -12.34 14.98
N GLY A 413 -1.08 -11.17 14.95
CA GLY A 413 -1.48 -10.02 15.76
C GLY A 413 -2.59 -9.19 15.09
N PRO A 414 -3.25 -8.29 15.84
CA PRO A 414 -4.17 -7.30 15.27
C PRO A 414 -3.53 -6.51 14.12
N GLY A 415 -4.26 -6.36 13.02
CA GLY A 415 -3.77 -5.78 11.77
C GLY A 415 -3.02 -6.75 10.86
N GLN A 416 -2.77 -7.99 11.30
CA GLN A 416 -2.17 -9.02 10.47
C GLN A 416 -3.23 -9.92 9.87
N ARG A 417 -2.93 -10.44 8.68
CA ARG A 417 -3.83 -11.31 7.93
C ARG A 417 -3.91 -12.69 8.58
N VAL A 418 -5.11 -13.25 8.65
CA VAL A 418 -5.33 -14.64 9.06
C VAL A 418 -5.13 -15.55 7.85
N GLY A 419 -4.18 -16.49 7.94
CA GLY A 419 -3.90 -17.42 6.84
C GLY A 419 -3.16 -18.68 7.29
N CYS A 420 -3.25 -19.74 6.47
CA CYS A 420 -2.71 -21.07 6.74
C CYS A 420 -1.28 -21.24 6.18
N THR A 421 -0.30 -21.67 6.99
CA THR A 421 1.15 -21.67 6.65
C THR A 421 1.78 -22.98 6.19
N ALA A 422 1.17 -24.14 6.39
CA ALA A 422 1.84 -25.41 6.08
C ALA A 422 0.99 -26.29 5.16
N ARG A 423 1.65 -27.16 4.37
CA ARG A 423 0.97 -28.19 3.57
C ARG A 423 0.04 -29.04 4.45
N ALA A 424 0.47 -29.36 5.67
CA ALA A 424 -0.33 -30.06 6.68
C ALA A 424 -1.58 -29.28 7.14
N HIS A 425 -1.54 -27.94 7.14
CA HIS A 425 -2.66 -27.10 7.55
C HIS A 425 -3.62 -26.82 6.38
N ARG A 426 -3.17 -26.92 5.12
CA ARG A 426 -4.04 -26.79 3.94
C ARG A 426 -5.12 -27.87 3.88
N ASP A 427 -4.77 -29.07 4.32
CA ASP A 427 -5.64 -30.24 4.34
C ASP A 427 -6.33 -30.43 5.71
N HIS A 428 -5.94 -29.66 6.73
CA HIS A 428 -6.54 -29.72 8.07
C HIS A 428 -7.99 -29.24 8.04
N ALA A 429 -8.88 -30.01 8.67
CA ALA A 429 -10.32 -29.79 8.60
C ALA A 429 -10.75 -28.44 9.19
N GLY A 430 -10.15 -28.01 10.31
CA GLY A 430 -10.48 -26.74 10.95
C GLY A 430 -10.04 -25.53 10.12
N TRP A 431 -8.85 -25.59 9.53
CA TRP A 431 -8.40 -24.56 8.59
C TRP A 431 -9.26 -24.48 7.33
N ARG A 432 -9.71 -25.62 6.79
CA ARG A 432 -10.66 -25.64 5.67
C ARG A 432 -12.00 -25.02 6.04
N GLU A 433 -12.52 -25.30 7.24
CA GLU A 433 -13.76 -24.69 7.71
C GLU A 433 -13.59 -23.19 7.95
N LEU A 434 -12.50 -22.74 8.58
CA LEU A 434 -12.25 -21.31 8.74
C LEU A 434 -12.15 -20.59 7.39
N CYS A 435 -11.48 -21.17 6.39
CA CYS A 435 -11.44 -20.55 5.07
C CYS A 435 -12.83 -20.48 4.42
N ARG A 436 -13.69 -21.46 4.66
CA ARG A 436 -15.10 -21.42 4.20
C ARG A 436 -15.89 -20.36 4.97
N GLU A 437 -15.69 -20.26 6.28
CA GLU A 437 -16.30 -19.25 7.14
C GLU A 437 -15.91 -17.83 6.70
N LEU A 438 -14.67 -17.62 6.27
CA LEU A 438 -14.21 -16.34 5.73
C LEU A 438 -14.83 -15.97 4.37
N ARG A 439 -15.66 -16.85 3.77
CA ARG A 439 -16.56 -16.50 2.64
C ARG A 439 -17.88 -15.89 3.13
N ASP A 440 -18.19 -15.90 4.43
CA ASP A 440 -19.30 -15.12 4.98
C ASP A 440 -18.90 -13.63 4.90
N PRO A 441 -19.77 -12.74 4.37
CA PRO A 441 -19.41 -11.33 4.21
C PRO A 441 -19.39 -10.53 5.52
N ARG A 442 -19.80 -11.13 6.64
CA ARG A 442 -19.81 -10.56 7.98
C ARG A 442 -18.43 -10.63 8.65
N TRP A 443 -18.30 -9.96 9.79
CA TRP A 443 -17.18 -10.17 10.70
C TRP A 443 -17.22 -11.59 11.26
N THR A 444 -16.08 -12.20 11.59
CA THR A 444 -16.04 -13.53 12.19
C THR A 444 -15.54 -13.45 13.63
N LEU A 445 -16.36 -13.88 14.58
CA LEU A 445 -15.97 -14.04 15.99
C LEU A 445 -15.73 -15.52 16.27
N LEU A 446 -14.51 -15.87 16.66
CA LEU A 446 -14.12 -17.21 17.07
C LEU A 446 -13.90 -17.26 18.57
N VAL A 447 -14.49 -18.24 19.24
CA VAL A 447 -14.32 -18.47 20.68
C VAL A 447 -14.10 -19.97 20.92
N PRO A 448 -13.01 -20.40 21.58
CA PRO A 448 -12.86 -21.76 22.10
C PRO A 448 -13.89 -22.09 23.19
N VAL A 449 -14.66 -23.16 23.02
CA VAL A 449 -15.85 -23.44 23.86
C VAL A 449 -15.83 -24.83 24.51
N ASP A 450 -14.75 -25.64 24.48
CA ASP A 450 -14.71 -27.08 24.87
C ASP A 450 -15.37 -27.48 26.22
N GLY A 451 -16.70 -27.45 26.30
CA GLY A 451 -17.48 -27.59 27.54
C GLY A 451 -17.64 -26.31 28.39
N ASP A 452 -17.05 -25.18 28.00
CA ASP A 452 -17.15 -23.91 28.74
C ASP A 452 -18.51 -23.21 28.50
N ARG A 453 -19.37 -23.26 29.52
CA ARG A 453 -20.72 -22.66 29.47
C ARG A 453 -20.69 -21.13 29.47
N GLU A 454 -19.70 -20.51 30.10
CA GLU A 454 -19.58 -19.05 30.14
C GLU A 454 -19.15 -18.53 28.77
N ALA A 455 -18.16 -19.16 28.16
CA ALA A 455 -17.73 -18.85 26.80
C ALA A 455 -18.85 -19.07 25.77
N ALA A 456 -19.61 -20.16 25.90
CA ALA A 456 -20.78 -20.42 25.07
C ALA A 456 -21.87 -19.34 25.24
N GLY A 457 -22.13 -18.92 26.48
CA GLY A 457 -23.11 -17.87 26.80
C GLY A 457 -22.73 -16.53 26.18
N ALA A 458 -21.48 -16.08 26.39
CA ALA A 458 -20.98 -14.83 25.81
C ALA A 458 -21.07 -14.81 24.29
N LEU A 459 -20.73 -15.93 23.63
CA LEU A 459 -20.83 -16.06 22.17
C LEU A 459 -22.28 -15.95 21.66
N LEU A 460 -23.24 -16.54 22.39
CA LEU A 460 -24.67 -16.45 22.07
C LEU A 460 -25.22 -15.04 22.28
N ASP A 461 -24.80 -14.36 23.33
CA ASP A 461 -25.22 -12.98 23.61
C ASP A 461 -24.73 -12.03 22.52
N THR A 462 -23.45 -12.12 22.12
CA THR A 462 -22.93 -11.37 20.96
C THR A 462 -23.69 -11.71 19.68
N ALA A 463 -24.03 -12.99 19.45
CA ALA A 463 -24.81 -13.40 18.27
C ALA A 463 -26.22 -12.79 18.26
N ARG A 464 -26.87 -12.63 19.42
CA ARG A 464 -28.19 -11.97 19.54
C ARG A 464 -28.12 -10.48 19.27
N VAL A 465 -27.06 -9.80 19.74
CA VAL A 465 -26.93 -8.34 19.61
C VAL A 465 -26.37 -7.95 18.23
N HIS A 466 -25.40 -8.69 17.71
CA HIS A 466 -24.63 -8.31 16.52
C HIS A 466 -24.76 -9.30 15.34
N GLY A 467 -25.61 -10.31 15.44
CA GLY A 467 -25.76 -11.38 14.43
C GLY A 467 -25.89 -10.94 12.96
N PRO A 468 -26.55 -9.82 12.61
CA PRO A 468 -26.60 -9.32 11.24
C PRO A 468 -25.23 -8.90 10.68
N ALA A 469 -24.31 -8.45 11.54
CA ALA A 469 -22.99 -7.94 11.17
C ALA A 469 -21.84 -8.89 11.54
N VAL A 470 -22.09 -9.82 12.47
CA VAL A 470 -21.07 -10.72 13.04
C VAL A 470 -21.54 -12.16 12.97
N SER A 471 -20.70 -13.01 12.38
CA SER A 471 -20.81 -14.45 12.37
C SER A 471 -20.04 -15.04 13.56
N CYS A 472 -20.78 -15.55 14.54
CA CYS A 472 -20.24 -16.13 15.78
C CYS A 472 -19.99 -17.64 15.60
N ARG A 473 -18.80 -18.12 15.93
CA ARG A 473 -18.41 -19.54 15.83
C ARG A 473 -17.69 -20.03 17.08
N ALA A 474 -18.13 -21.19 17.58
CA ALA A 474 -17.50 -21.92 18.66
C ALA A 474 -16.44 -22.88 18.11
N LEU A 475 -15.18 -22.73 18.53
CA LEU A 475 -14.11 -23.68 18.23
C LEU A 475 -14.21 -24.87 19.18
N CYS A 476 -14.30 -26.08 18.64
CA CYS A 476 -14.46 -27.32 19.41
C CYS A 476 -13.57 -28.45 18.86
N ASP A 477 -12.95 -29.24 19.75
CA ASP A 477 -12.09 -30.37 19.36
C ASP A 477 -12.84 -31.54 18.70
N THR A 478 -14.13 -31.71 18.99
CA THR A 478 -14.97 -32.76 18.40
C THR A 478 -15.82 -32.20 17.25
N ALA A 479 -15.95 -32.96 16.16
CA ALA A 479 -17.01 -32.71 15.20
C ALA A 479 -18.34 -32.73 15.97
N ALA A 480 -19.16 -31.68 15.80
CA ALA A 480 -20.31 -31.37 16.66
C ALA A 480 -21.09 -32.64 17.08
N PRO A 481 -21.45 -32.80 18.37
CA PRO A 481 -22.31 -33.92 18.76
C PRO A 481 -23.61 -33.85 17.95
N ALA A 482 -24.08 -35.02 17.46
CA ALA A 482 -25.31 -35.15 16.69
C ALA A 482 -26.47 -34.42 17.40
N GLU A 483 -27.28 -33.69 16.63
CA GLU A 483 -28.40 -32.92 17.17
C GLU A 483 -29.31 -33.81 18.02
N PRO A 484 -29.48 -33.53 19.33
CA PRO A 484 -30.55 -34.17 20.08
C PRO A 484 -31.88 -33.60 19.58
N ALA A 485 -32.80 -34.50 19.19
CA ALA A 485 -34.11 -34.13 18.69
C ALA A 485 -34.83 -33.18 19.65
N GLY A 486 -35.10 -31.95 19.19
CA GLY A 486 -35.96 -30.98 19.91
C GLY A 486 -35.31 -29.68 20.41
N ALA A 487 -33.99 -29.47 20.25
CA ALA A 487 -33.38 -28.18 20.54
C ALA A 487 -33.50 -27.22 19.34
N GLY A 488 -34.12 -26.06 19.50
CA GLY A 488 -34.22 -25.05 18.43
C GLY A 488 -32.84 -24.52 18.02
N ALA A 489 -32.67 -24.22 16.72
CA ALA A 489 -31.40 -23.80 16.12
C ALA A 489 -30.75 -22.55 16.76
N ASP A 490 -31.53 -21.69 17.41
CA ASP A 490 -31.07 -20.44 18.05
C ASP A 490 -30.54 -20.62 19.49
N SER A 491 -30.56 -21.84 20.02
CA SER A 491 -30.19 -22.11 21.42
C SER A 491 -28.74 -22.59 21.62
N ARG A 492 -27.97 -22.81 20.55
CA ARG A 492 -26.58 -23.30 20.62
C ARG A 492 -25.65 -22.52 19.67
N PRO A 493 -24.38 -22.31 20.05
CA PRO A 493 -23.42 -21.67 19.17
C PRO A 493 -23.16 -22.52 17.92
N ARG A 494 -22.98 -21.87 16.77
CA ARG A 494 -22.57 -22.54 15.52
C ARG A 494 -21.13 -23.03 15.67
N VAL A 495 -20.92 -24.33 15.50
CA VAL A 495 -19.60 -24.96 15.71
C VAL A 495 -18.72 -24.80 14.48
N LEU A 496 -17.44 -24.49 14.70
CA LEU A 496 -16.35 -24.62 13.74
C LEU A 496 -15.39 -25.69 14.30
N PRO A 497 -15.21 -26.84 13.61
CA PRO A 497 -14.40 -27.93 14.12
C PRO A 497 -12.93 -27.53 14.16
N ASP A 498 -12.27 -27.81 15.28
CA ASP A 498 -10.82 -27.63 15.45
C ASP A 498 -10.20 -28.93 15.97
N PRO A 499 -10.16 -30.00 15.15
CA PRO A 499 -9.60 -31.27 15.60
C PRO A 499 -8.14 -31.08 16.01
N ASP A 500 -7.80 -31.70 17.14
CA ASP A 500 -6.49 -31.65 17.78
C ASP A 500 -6.06 -30.25 18.24
N GLY A 501 -6.96 -29.25 18.25
CA GLY A 501 -6.69 -27.88 18.66
C GLY A 501 -5.66 -27.13 17.80
N ALA A 502 -5.47 -27.52 16.54
CA ALA A 502 -4.43 -26.93 15.70
C ALA A 502 -4.74 -25.48 15.31
N LEU A 503 -6.00 -25.19 14.96
CA LEU A 503 -6.43 -23.87 14.54
C LEU A 503 -6.32 -22.86 15.68
N ARG A 504 -6.82 -23.17 16.88
CA ARG A 504 -6.72 -22.27 18.03
C ARG A 504 -5.26 -21.99 18.40
N ARG A 505 -4.36 -22.99 18.30
CA ARG A 505 -2.91 -22.80 18.55
C ARG A 505 -2.28 -21.88 17.52
N ASP A 506 -2.61 -22.06 16.24
CA ASP A 506 -2.09 -21.20 15.17
C ASP A 506 -2.61 -19.76 15.27
N LEU A 507 -3.81 -19.56 15.81
CA LEU A 507 -4.38 -18.24 16.10
C LEU A 507 -3.89 -17.65 17.44
N GLY A 508 -3.19 -18.45 18.25
CA GLY A 508 -2.75 -18.09 19.59
C GLY A 508 -3.90 -17.85 20.56
N LEU A 509 -4.93 -18.69 20.52
CA LEU A 509 -6.11 -18.63 21.37
C LEU A 509 -6.05 -19.71 22.46
N GLY A 510 -6.11 -19.29 23.71
CA GLY A 510 -6.31 -20.15 24.87
C GLY A 510 -7.78 -20.35 25.23
N ALA A 511 -8.02 -21.15 26.27
CA ALA A 511 -9.35 -21.27 26.86
C ALA A 511 -9.78 -19.91 27.45
N GLY A 512 -11.02 -19.49 27.16
CA GLY A 512 -11.53 -18.19 27.60
C GLY A 512 -11.04 -16.99 26.78
N ASP A 513 -10.37 -17.20 25.64
CA ASP A 513 -10.02 -16.14 24.69
C ASP A 513 -11.04 -16.00 23.55
N PHE A 514 -10.96 -14.90 22.80
CA PHE A 514 -11.65 -14.72 21.53
C PHE A 514 -10.71 -14.19 20.45
N ALA A 515 -11.06 -14.43 19.19
CA ALA A 515 -10.51 -13.73 18.03
C ALA A 515 -11.65 -13.08 17.24
N LEU A 516 -11.48 -11.80 16.92
CA LEU A 516 -12.36 -11.06 16.03
C LEU A 516 -11.63 -10.79 14.71
N ILE A 517 -12.16 -11.34 13.63
CA ILE A 517 -11.61 -11.25 12.28
C ILE A 517 -12.54 -10.38 11.44
N ARG A 518 -11.95 -9.45 10.69
CA ARG A 518 -12.65 -8.56 9.76
C ARG A 518 -13.19 -9.33 8.56
N PRO A 519 -14.21 -8.80 7.86
CA PRO A 519 -14.69 -9.36 6.60
C PRO A 519 -13.61 -9.53 5.52
N ASP A 520 -12.52 -8.75 5.61
CA ASP A 520 -11.39 -8.86 4.69
C ASP A 520 -10.31 -9.86 5.12
N GLY A 521 -10.54 -10.67 6.16
CA GLY A 521 -9.63 -11.72 6.62
C GLY A 521 -8.44 -11.22 7.45
N TYR A 522 -8.50 -10.00 7.96
CA TYR A 522 -7.51 -9.45 8.89
C TYR A 522 -7.98 -9.55 10.34
N LEU A 523 -7.07 -9.88 11.26
CA LEU A 523 -7.40 -9.92 12.68
C LEU A 523 -7.60 -8.48 13.19
N ALA A 524 -8.75 -8.19 13.80
CA ALA A 524 -9.05 -6.90 14.39
C ALA A 524 -8.66 -6.84 15.87
N ALA A 525 -8.95 -7.93 16.59
CA ALA A 525 -8.73 -8.04 18.02
C ALA A 525 -8.58 -9.52 18.42
N ARG A 526 -7.82 -9.75 19.49
CA ARG A 526 -7.83 -11.02 20.23
C ARG A 526 -7.54 -10.75 21.70
N GLY A 527 -8.03 -11.61 22.59
CA GLY A 527 -7.76 -11.51 24.02
C GLY A 527 -8.80 -12.25 24.87
N PRO A 528 -8.77 -12.06 26.19
CA PRO A 528 -9.66 -12.76 27.10
C PRO A 528 -11.11 -12.27 26.95
N LEU A 529 -12.07 -13.19 27.11
CA LEU A 529 -13.50 -12.89 27.23
C LEU A 529 -13.80 -12.06 28.47
N ALA A 530 -13.10 -12.35 29.58
CA ALA A 530 -13.25 -11.69 30.87
C ALA A 530 -12.40 -10.40 31.00
N GLY A 531 -12.63 -9.62 32.09
CA GLY A 531 -11.81 -8.45 32.41
C GLY A 531 -12.21 -7.16 31.68
N GLY A 532 -13.48 -7.07 31.26
CA GLY A 532 -14.04 -5.89 30.62
C GLY A 532 -13.53 -5.66 29.20
N ARG A 533 -12.90 -6.61 28.52
CA ARG A 533 -12.48 -6.52 27.10
C ARG A 533 -13.13 -7.59 26.22
N GLY A 534 -14.32 -8.06 26.60
CA GLY A 534 -15.05 -9.07 25.85
C GLY A 534 -15.45 -8.62 24.43
N PRO A 535 -15.98 -9.55 23.61
CA PRO A 535 -16.27 -9.33 22.19
C PRO A 535 -17.12 -8.08 21.92
N ASP A 536 -18.18 -7.84 22.68
CA ASP A 536 -19.09 -6.70 22.48
C ASP A 536 -18.39 -5.35 22.70
N ARG A 537 -17.47 -5.26 23.66
CA ARG A 537 -16.69 -4.03 23.86
C ARG A 537 -15.69 -3.83 22.72
N ALA A 538 -15.08 -4.90 22.21
CA ALA A 538 -14.19 -4.81 21.06
C ALA A 538 -14.96 -4.35 19.80
N LEU A 539 -16.14 -4.92 19.55
CA LEU A 539 -17.04 -4.51 18.47
C LEU A 539 -17.46 -3.04 18.61
N GLY A 540 -17.84 -2.60 19.82
CA GLY A 540 -18.18 -1.19 20.08
C GLY A 540 -17.00 -0.24 19.88
N ALA A 541 -15.78 -0.63 20.28
CA ALA A 541 -14.57 0.16 20.04
C ALA A 541 -14.22 0.29 18.55
N LEU A 542 -14.60 -0.70 17.74
CA LEU A 542 -14.49 -0.70 16.28
C LEU A 542 -15.64 0.06 15.59
N GLY A 543 -16.61 0.57 16.37
CA GLY A 543 -17.73 1.36 15.87
C GLY A 543 -18.89 0.52 15.31
N LEU A 544 -18.93 -0.79 15.58
CA LEU A 544 -20.09 -1.62 15.27
C LEU A 544 -21.23 -1.35 16.26
N THR A 545 -22.44 -1.33 15.73
CA THR A 545 -23.68 -1.10 16.49
C THR A 545 -24.43 -2.41 16.70
N GLY A 546 -25.14 -2.52 17.83
CA GLY A 546 -26.02 -3.64 18.12
C GLY A 546 -27.42 -3.43 17.56
N ILE A 547 -28.17 -4.51 17.36
CA ILE A 547 -29.59 -4.47 16.99
C ILE A 547 -30.35 -3.65 18.05
N GLY A 548 -31.04 -2.59 17.62
CA GLY A 548 -31.86 -1.73 18.48
C GLY A 548 -31.13 -0.56 19.14
N ALA A 549 -29.83 -0.36 18.87
CA ALA A 549 -29.19 0.92 19.18
C ALA A 549 -29.80 2.00 18.25
N PRO A 550 -30.31 3.14 18.77
CA PRO A 550 -30.77 4.21 17.91
C PRO A 550 -29.61 4.63 17.03
N GLY A 551 -29.78 4.48 15.70
CA GLY A 551 -28.87 5.05 14.73
C GLY A 551 -28.75 6.53 15.03
N ASP A 552 -27.52 7.01 15.13
CA ASP A 552 -27.21 8.39 15.50
C ASP A 552 -27.61 9.33 14.35
N SER A 553 -28.92 9.51 14.16
CA SER A 553 -29.53 10.55 13.36
C SER A 553 -29.68 11.78 14.25
N GLY A 554 -28.55 12.44 14.50
CA GLY A 554 -28.51 13.62 15.34
C GLY A 554 -27.23 14.40 15.07
N ALA A 555 -27.32 15.42 14.24
CA ALA A 555 -26.31 16.47 14.19
C ALA A 555 -26.17 17.06 15.61
N ALA A 556 -25.09 16.71 16.32
CA ALA A 556 -24.69 17.41 17.53
C ALA A 556 -23.67 18.50 17.14
N PRO A 557 -23.88 19.76 17.57
CA PRO A 557 -23.00 20.87 17.23
C PRO A 557 -21.62 20.69 17.89
N CYS A 558 -20.63 21.22 17.20
CA CYS A 558 -19.24 21.23 17.63
C CYS A 558 -19.08 22.13 18.87
N ASP A 559 -19.17 21.55 20.07
CA ASP A 559 -18.74 22.20 21.31
C ASP A 559 -17.49 21.51 21.87
N ALA A 560 -16.43 22.30 22.00
CA ALA A 560 -15.16 21.90 22.57
C ALA A 560 -15.32 21.53 24.06
N PRO A 561 -14.77 20.40 24.55
CA PRO A 561 -14.86 20.09 25.97
C PRO A 561 -13.85 20.91 26.76
N ALA A 562 -14.39 21.76 27.64
CA ALA A 562 -13.69 22.36 28.75
C ALA A 562 -13.05 21.28 29.63
N ARG A 563 -11.82 21.57 30.07
CA ARG A 563 -10.97 20.68 30.89
C ARG A 563 -11.53 20.55 32.32
N GLY A 564 -12.07 19.37 32.66
CA GLY A 564 -12.34 18.94 34.03
C GLY A 564 -11.23 18.03 34.56
N ALA A 565 -10.77 18.28 35.79
CA ALA A 565 -9.55 17.73 36.38
C ALA A 565 -9.75 16.41 37.17
N ALA A 566 -8.88 15.41 36.93
CA ALA A 566 -8.31 14.42 37.89
C ALA A 566 -7.42 13.38 37.14
N PRO A 567 -6.44 12.68 37.77
CA PRO A 567 -5.61 13.00 38.93
C PRO A 567 -4.14 13.32 38.49
N ALA A 568 -3.59 14.42 39.01
CA ALA A 568 -2.41 15.10 38.45
C ALA A 568 -1.04 14.38 38.58
N ARG A 569 -0.92 13.23 39.26
CA ARG A 569 0.41 12.61 39.52
C ARG A 569 0.87 11.61 38.46
N LYS A 570 0.03 10.67 38.01
CA LYS A 570 0.42 9.66 36.98
C LYS A 570 0.50 10.22 35.55
N ASN A 571 -0.26 11.28 35.27
CA ASN A 571 -0.20 11.97 33.98
C ASN A 571 1.01 12.88 33.85
N HIS A 572 1.65 13.28 34.95
CA HIS A 572 2.87 14.08 34.88
C HIS A 572 4.08 13.21 34.50
N GLU A 573 4.20 12.02 35.08
CA GLU A 573 5.27 11.06 34.75
C GLU A 573 5.20 10.57 33.31
N LYS A 574 4.03 10.12 32.81
CA LYS A 574 3.89 9.68 31.41
C LYS A 574 4.10 10.80 30.39
N ARG A 575 3.70 12.02 30.73
CA ARG A 575 3.90 13.20 29.86
C ARG A 575 5.35 13.68 29.92
N SER A 576 6.01 13.56 31.07
CA SER A 576 7.45 13.78 31.25
C SER A 576 8.28 12.78 30.45
N GLU A 577 7.89 11.49 30.46
CA GLU A 577 8.60 10.44 29.72
C GLU A 577 8.41 10.57 28.20
N ALA A 578 7.21 10.94 27.74
CA ALA A 578 6.96 11.24 26.33
C ALA A 578 7.69 12.51 25.87
N MET A 579 7.75 13.55 26.72
CA MET A 579 8.53 14.75 26.45
C MET A 579 10.04 14.47 26.44
N SER A 580 10.54 13.58 27.33
CA SER A 580 11.95 13.15 27.33
C SER A 580 12.32 12.47 26.02
N LYS A 581 11.47 11.55 25.51
CA LYS A 581 11.72 10.84 24.26
C LYS A 581 11.69 11.74 23.02
N VAL A 582 10.82 12.77 23.02
CA VAL A 582 10.80 13.79 21.96
C VAL A 582 12.05 14.65 22.03
N GLN A 583 12.46 15.08 23.23
CA GLN A 583 13.67 15.88 23.42
C GLN A 583 14.93 15.11 23.00
N GLU A 584 15.06 13.84 23.38
CA GLU A 584 16.17 12.97 22.97
C GLU A 584 16.28 12.83 21.44
N GLN A 585 15.13 12.79 20.76
CA GLN A 585 15.07 12.66 19.30
C GLN A 585 15.41 13.98 18.60
N GLU A 586 14.92 15.11 19.10
CA GLU A 586 15.31 16.44 18.63
C GLU A 586 16.82 16.69 18.85
N ASP A 587 17.35 16.29 20.00
CA ASP A 587 18.78 16.36 20.31
C ASP A 587 19.62 15.52 19.35
N ALA A 588 19.12 14.35 18.94
CA ALA A 588 19.78 13.52 17.93
C ALA A 588 19.80 14.18 16.54
N TYR A 589 18.75 14.88 16.14
CA TYR A 589 18.75 15.66 14.90
C TYR A 589 19.73 16.82 14.95
N ARG A 590 19.78 17.55 16.07
CA ARG A 590 20.74 18.63 16.30
C ARG A 590 22.19 18.13 16.33
N GLU A 591 22.41 16.93 16.86
CA GLU A 591 23.69 16.24 16.80
C GLU A 591 24.08 15.91 15.35
N LEU A 592 23.15 15.42 14.52
CA LEU A 592 23.40 15.21 13.10
C LEU A 592 23.79 16.51 12.39
N LEU A 593 23.08 17.61 12.67
CA LEU A 593 23.38 18.93 12.11
C LEU A 593 24.75 19.44 12.52
N ALA A 594 25.11 19.27 13.80
CA ALA A 594 26.40 19.67 14.35
C ALA A 594 27.56 18.85 13.79
N ARG A 595 27.43 17.53 13.69
CA ARG A 595 28.46 16.63 13.11
C ARG A 595 28.78 16.96 11.65
N HIS A 596 27.81 17.49 10.92
CA HIS A 596 27.97 17.88 9.52
C HIS A 596 28.21 19.39 9.35
N SER A 597 28.39 20.15 10.44
CA SER A 597 28.76 21.57 10.41
C SER A 597 30.09 21.74 9.65
N GLY A 598 30.17 22.73 8.77
CA GLY A 598 31.26 22.88 7.80
C GLY A 598 31.08 22.07 6.50
N GLY A 599 30.07 21.20 6.46
CA GLY A 599 29.63 20.48 5.26
C GLY A 599 28.66 21.28 4.38
N ARG A 600 27.96 20.56 3.50
CA ARG A 600 26.93 21.13 2.62
C ARG A 600 25.54 20.71 3.08
N GLY A 601 24.59 21.63 3.02
CA GLY A 601 23.17 21.38 3.21
C GLY A 601 22.31 22.10 2.18
N VAL A 602 21.00 21.95 2.31
CA VAL A 602 20.02 22.58 1.41
C VAL A 602 19.19 23.58 2.20
N LEU A 603 19.38 24.87 1.90
CA LEU A 603 18.55 25.95 2.44
C LEU A 603 17.33 26.14 1.53
N VAL A 604 16.14 26.08 2.13
CA VAL A 604 14.84 26.31 1.51
C VAL A 604 14.33 27.69 1.92
N THR A 605 14.10 28.55 0.94
CA THR A 605 13.47 29.87 1.14
C THR A 605 12.20 29.97 0.30
N LEU A 606 11.25 30.84 0.67
CA LEU A 606 9.99 30.96 -0.06
C LEU A 606 10.08 32.03 -1.15
N LYS A 607 9.60 31.72 -2.37
CA LYS A 607 9.42 32.69 -3.48
C LYS A 607 8.20 33.58 -3.23
N ARG A 608 8.01 34.63 -4.04
CA ARG A 608 6.85 35.55 -3.93
C ARG A 608 5.50 34.84 -4.08
N ASP A 609 5.47 33.76 -4.85
CA ASP A 609 4.29 32.93 -5.10
C ASP A 609 4.12 31.80 -4.07
N GLY A 610 4.87 31.81 -2.97
CA GLY A 610 4.83 30.82 -1.91
C GLY A 610 5.52 29.48 -2.24
N ARG A 611 6.02 29.27 -3.47
CA ARG A 611 6.76 28.04 -3.81
C ARG A 611 8.16 28.05 -3.21
N PRO A 612 8.72 26.88 -2.83
CA PRO A 612 10.06 26.80 -2.29
C PRO A 612 11.14 27.08 -3.35
N GLN A 613 12.24 27.67 -2.90
CA GLN A 613 13.51 27.84 -3.62
C GLN A 613 14.60 27.15 -2.82
N LEU A 614 15.25 26.15 -3.42
CA LEU A 614 16.29 25.35 -2.80
C LEU A 614 17.66 25.86 -3.20
N SER A 615 18.57 25.99 -2.24
CA SER A 615 19.95 26.39 -2.44
C SER A 615 20.90 25.43 -1.74
N ASN A 616 21.84 24.83 -2.46
CA ASN A 616 22.96 24.14 -1.84
C ASN A 616 23.89 25.18 -1.21
N VAL A 617 24.22 25.00 0.06
CA VAL A 617 25.00 25.97 0.85
C VAL A 617 26.00 25.26 1.74
N GLY A 618 27.17 25.89 1.92
CA GLY A 618 28.00 25.62 3.09
C GLY A 618 27.42 26.33 4.30
N TYR A 619 27.50 25.71 5.47
CA TYR A 619 26.94 26.27 6.69
C TYR A 619 27.85 25.98 7.89
N SER A 620 27.73 26.82 8.92
CA SER A 620 28.16 26.49 10.27
C SER A 620 26.94 26.46 11.18
N TYR A 621 27.00 25.64 12.24
CA TYR A 621 25.94 25.53 13.22
C TYR A 621 26.50 25.71 14.62
N ASP A 622 25.88 26.61 15.38
CA ASP A 622 26.20 26.89 16.77
C ASP A 622 25.10 26.31 17.66
N ARG A 623 25.47 25.28 18.42
CA ARG A 623 24.55 24.55 19.29
C ARG A 623 24.10 25.36 20.51
N ALA A 624 24.92 26.30 20.98
CA ALA A 624 24.60 27.08 22.18
C ALA A 624 23.47 28.09 21.90
N THR A 625 23.44 28.64 20.68
CA THR A 625 22.45 29.62 20.23
C THR A 625 21.40 29.02 19.28
N ASP A 626 21.49 27.72 19.01
CA ASP A 626 20.65 27.00 18.06
C ASP A 626 20.50 27.70 16.69
N THR A 627 21.63 28.22 16.22
CA THR A 627 21.70 29.13 15.07
C THR A 627 22.58 28.54 13.99
N LEU A 628 22.01 28.38 12.80
CA LEU A 628 22.72 28.01 11.59
C LEU A 628 23.10 29.26 10.80
N ARG A 629 24.37 29.37 10.40
CA ARG A 629 24.88 30.52 9.66
C ARG A 629 25.30 30.11 8.25
N VAL A 630 24.91 30.91 7.27
CA VAL A 630 25.26 30.74 5.85
C VAL A 630 25.89 32.01 5.31
N ALA A 631 27.15 31.93 4.89
CA ALA A 631 27.82 33.01 4.20
C ALA A 631 27.30 33.11 2.76
N THR A 632 26.78 34.28 2.37
CA THR A 632 26.25 34.50 1.02
C THR A 632 26.46 35.94 0.55
N THR A 633 25.84 36.34 -0.56
CA THR A 633 25.93 37.68 -1.14
C THR A 633 24.52 38.25 -1.32
N GLU A 634 24.42 39.57 -1.41
CA GLU A 634 23.15 40.31 -1.46
C GLU A 634 22.24 39.90 -2.63
N ASP A 635 22.84 39.62 -3.78
CA ASP A 635 22.19 39.37 -5.06
C ASP A 635 21.59 37.96 -5.21
N ARG A 636 21.77 37.07 -4.22
CA ARG A 636 21.29 35.68 -4.31
C ARG A 636 19.79 35.58 -4.03
N ALA A 637 19.14 34.64 -4.71
CA ALA A 637 17.71 34.37 -4.55
C ALA A 637 17.32 34.08 -3.09
N LYS A 638 18.12 33.25 -2.39
CA LYS A 638 17.93 32.94 -0.96
C LYS A 638 17.97 34.18 -0.06
N THR A 639 18.84 35.14 -0.35
CA THR A 639 18.95 36.40 0.39
C THR A 639 17.71 37.26 0.18
N ARG A 640 17.33 37.51 -1.08
CA ARG A 640 16.13 38.29 -1.42
C ARG A 640 14.84 37.65 -0.91
N ASN A 641 14.80 36.31 -0.85
CA ASN A 641 13.66 35.58 -0.32
C ASN A 641 13.60 35.70 1.20
N ALA A 642 14.69 35.42 1.91
CA ALA A 642 14.75 35.48 3.38
C ALA A 642 14.47 36.89 3.93
N ARG A 643 14.94 37.96 3.26
CA ARG A 643 14.59 39.34 3.66
C ARG A 643 13.10 39.67 3.52
N ARG A 644 12.40 39.01 2.58
CA ARG A 644 10.97 39.23 2.33
C ARG A 644 10.10 38.35 3.22
N ASP A 645 10.44 37.09 3.32
CA ASP A 645 9.75 36.10 4.13
C ASP A 645 10.82 35.35 4.94
N PRO A 646 10.90 35.59 6.27
CA PRO A 646 11.95 35.02 7.09
C PRO A 646 11.77 33.52 7.32
N ARG A 647 10.63 32.91 6.94
CA ARG A 647 10.42 31.47 7.14
C ARG A 647 11.31 30.66 6.21
N VAL A 648 12.14 29.81 6.79
CA VAL A 648 13.08 28.96 6.06
C VAL A 648 13.06 27.53 6.59
N GLY A 649 13.43 26.61 5.72
CA GLY A 649 13.75 25.23 6.09
C GLY A 649 15.19 24.94 5.73
N PHE A 650 15.85 24.09 6.49
CA PHE A 650 17.22 23.65 6.23
C PHE A 650 17.29 22.13 6.29
N HIS A 651 17.84 21.49 5.26
CA HIS A 651 17.96 20.05 5.18
C HIS A 651 19.43 19.63 5.15
N VAL A 652 19.80 18.68 6.02
CA VAL A 652 21.09 18.00 6.03
C VAL A 652 20.87 16.49 5.98
N THR A 653 21.75 15.77 5.29
CA THR A 653 21.67 14.32 5.14
C THR A 653 23.06 13.70 5.17
N THR A 654 23.15 12.44 5.60
CA THR A 654 24.34 11.60 5.47
C THR A 654 24.63 11.28 4.00
N GLY A 655 25.87 10.92 3.69
CA GLY A 655 26.30 10.64 2.31
C GLY A 655 25.61 9.47 1.62
N ASP A 656 25.03 8.53 2.39
CA ASP A 656 24.21 7.42 1.90
C ASP A 656 22.73 7.80 1.72
N MET A 657 22.36 9.06 2.01
CA MET A 657 21.02 9.61 1.95
C MET A 657 19.99 8.95 2.89
N PHE A 658 20.45 8.14 3.85
CA PHE A 658 19.55 7.36 4.71
C PHE A 658 19.14 8.11 5.97
N ALA A 659 20.08 8.78 6.65
CA ALA A 659 19.79 9.60 7.82
C ALA A 659 19.76 11.09 7.43
N TYR A 660 18.71 11.80 7.84
CA TYR A 660 18.53 13.21 7.51
C TYR A 660 17.84 13.97 8.64
N GLY A 661 18.08 15.27 8.67
CA GLY A 661 17.42 16.23 9.55
C GLY A 661 16.92 17.43 8.74
N VAL A 662 15.70 17.86 9.04
CA VAL A 662 15.10 19.10 8.58
C VAL A 662 14.91 20.03 9.76
N PHE A 663 15.35 21.26 9.61
CA PHE A 663 15.34 22.30 10.63
C PHE A 663 14.54 23.47 10.09
N GLU A 664 13.39 23.74 10.70
CA GLU A 664 12.51 24.83 10.34
C GLU A 664 12.70 25.97 11.32
N GLY A 665 12.65 27.19 10.81
CA GLY A 665 12.77 28.37 11.65
C GLY A 665 12.75 29.67 10.89
N THR A 666 13.21 30.71 11.55
CA THR A 666 13.22 32.07 11.01
C THR A 666 14.64 32.55 10.73
N ALA A 667 14.80 33.19 9.57
CA ALA A 667 16.05 33.74 9.10
C ALA A 667 16.16 35.24 9.40
N SER A 668 17.30 35.65 9.92
CA SER A 668 17.77 37.04 9.90
C SER A 668 18.93 37.18 8.92
N VAL A 669 19.03 38.32 8.25
CA VAL A 669 20.07 38.59 7.25
C VAL A 669 20.84 39.81 7.70
N SER A 670 22.16 39.69 7.84
CA SER A 670 23.03 40.81 8.21
C SER A 670 23.07 41.89 7.13
N GLU A 671 23.60 43.05 7.47
CA GLU A 671 24.07 44.01 6.47
C GLU A 671 25.22 43.41 5.64
N VAL A 672 25.48 44.02 4.49
CA VAL A 672 26.60 43.66 3.62
C VAL A 672 27.89 44.17 4.25
N ALA A 673 28.92 43.33 4.31
CA ALA A 673 30.25 43.70 4.75
C ALA A 673 30.76 44.92 3.96
N ALA A 674 31.05 46.00 4.68
CA ALA A 674 31.45 47.29 4.13
C ALA A 674 32.87 47.68 4.57
N ASP A 675 33.33 47.18 5.73
CA ASP A 675 34.65 47.44 6.28
C ASP A 675 35.32 46.13 6.74
N PRO A 676 36.64 45.92 6.51
CA PRO A 676 37.35 44.69 6.90
C PRO A 676 37.25 44.34 8.40
N HIS A 677 36.92 45.31 9.25
CA HIS A 677 36.78 45.16 10.69
C HIS A 677 35.34 45.38 11.18
N ASP A 678 34.34 45.29 10.30
CA ASP A 678 32.95 45.30 10.73
C ASP A 678 32.52 43.96 11.36
N ALA A 679 31.45 44.01 12.16
CA ALA A 679 30.93 42.85 12.89
C ALA A 679 30.48 41.70 11.98
N VAL A 680 30.14 41.97 10.72
CA VAL A 680 29.76 40.92 9.76
C VAL A 680 30.99 40.16 9.29
N VAL A 681 32.09 40.87 9.05
CA VAL A 681 33.38 40.25 8.70
C VAL A 681 33.92 39.45 9.88
N ASP A 682 33.82 39.95 11.12
CA ASP A 682 34.18 39.20 12.32
C ASP A 682 33.40 37.89 12.44
N GLU A 683 32.08 37.92 12.20
CA GLU A 683 31.26 36.69 12.19
C GLU A 683 31.67 35.74 11.05
N LEU A 684 32.03 36.25 9.87
CA LEU A 684 32.53 35.42 8.76
C LEU A 684 33.89 34.76 9.09
N VAL A 685 34.75 35.45 9.85
CA VAL A 685 36.00 34.89 10.38
C VAL A 685 35.71 33.77 11.37
N GLU A 686 34.78 33.97 12.31
CA GLU A 686 34.34 32.92 13.24
C GLU A 686 33.75 31.70 12.52
N MET A 687 32.91 31.94 11.52
CA MET A 687 32.36 30.88 10.67
C MET A 687 33.47 30.10 9.95
N TYR A 688 34.49 30.79 9.43
CA TYR A 688 35.62 30.13 8.77
C TYR A 688 36.42 29.30 9.76
N ARG A 689 36.79 29.87 10.93
CA ARG A 689 37.49 29.14 11.99
C ARG A 689 36.76 27.88 12.41
N ALA A 690 35.44 27.97 12.60
CA ALA A 690 34.60 26.85 13.01
C ALA A 690 34.50 25.72 11.97
N THR A 691 34.76 26.00 10.68
CA THR A 691 34.49 25.05 9.59
C THR A 691 35.73 24.62 8.80
N GLN A 692 36.74 25.48 8.71
CA GLN A 692 37.96 25.28 7.92
C GLN A 692 39.25 25.48 8.74
N GLY A 693 39.15 25.90 10.01
CA GLY A 693 40.31 26.17 10.87
C GLY A 693 40.95 27.55 10.62
N GLU A 694 42.26 27.67 10.81
CA GLU A 694 42.96 28.96 10.67
C GLU A 694 43.23 29.33 9.21
N HIS A 695 43.10 30.63 8.90
CA HIS A 695 43.48 31.17 7.59
C HIS A 695 44.95 31.66 7.63
N PRO A 696 45.73 31.44 6.56
CA PRO A 696 47.14 31.86 6.52
C PRO A 696 47.34 33.38 6.59
N ASP A 697 46.35 34.15 6.12
CA ASP A 697 46.35 35.62 6.19
C ASP A 697 44.93 36.14 6.50
N TRP A 698 44.70 36.56 7.73
CA TRP A 698 43.37 37.04 8.13
C TRP A 698 43.02 38.40 7.54
N GLU A 699 44.00 39.23 7.19
CA GLU A 699 43.76 40.56 6.64
C GLU A 699 43.28 40.44 5.19
N GLU A 700 43.95 39.62 4.38
CA GLU A 700 43.52 39.30 3.02
C GLU A 700 42.10 38.70 3.00
N PHE A 701 41.79 37.81 3.96
CA PHE A 701 40.46 37.22 4.08
C PHE A 701 39.40 38.29 4.30
N ARG A 702 39.64 39.22 5.24
CA ARG A 702 38.73 40.31 5.61
C ARG A 702 38.47 41.24 4.43
N GLU A 703 39.52 41.72 3.77
CA GLU A 703 39.42 42.54 2.56
C GLU A 703 38.63 41.84 1.46
N THR A 704 38.86 40.53 1.28
CA THR A 704 38.14 39.73 0.29
C THR A 704 36.65 39.65 0.61
N LYS A 705 36.23 39.53 1.88
CA LYS A 705 34.79 39.48 2.23
C LYS A 705 34.06 40.77 1.95
N VAL A 706 34.72 41.92 2.16
CA VAL A 706 34.19 43.23 1.78
C VAL A 706 34.09 43.36 0.27
N LYS A 707 35.17 43.03 -0.46
CA LYS A 707 35.19 43.06 -1.94
C LYS A 707 34.11 42.19 -2.57
N ASP A 708 33.89 41.00 -2.01
CA ASP A 708 32.85 40.05 -2.43
C ASP A 708 31.43 40.48 -2.02
N ARG A 709 31.28 41.56 -1.24
CA ARG A 709 29.99 42.01 -0.68
C ARG A 709 29.28 40.90 0.09
N ARG A 710 30.04 40.21 0.95
CA ARG A 710 29.52 39.09 1.74
C ARG A 710 28.59 39.55 2.84
N LEU A 711 27.65 38.69 3.18
CA LEU A 711 26.77 38.84 4.33
C LEU A 711 26.49 37.47 4.94
N VAL A 712 25.93 37.48 6.15
CA VAL A 712 25.55 36.26 6.88
C VAL A 712 24.03 36.16 6.96
N LEU A 713 23.51 35.01 6.53
CA LEU A 713 22.13 34.61 6.78
C LEU A 713 22.13 33.66 7.97
N ARG A 714 21.43 34.04 9.04
CA ARG A 714 21.33 33.28 10.30
C ARG A 714 19.93 32.68 10.41
N VAL A 715 19.83 31.38 10.56
CA VAL A 715 18.59 30.65 10.76
C VAL A 715 18.54 30.20 12.22
N HIS A 716 17.60 30.75 12.98
CA HIS A 716 17.31 30.24 14.31
C HIS A 716 16.37 29.04 14.16
N VAL A 717 16.81 27.86 14.60
CA VAL A 717 16.00 26.65 14.52
C VAL A 717 14.89 26.68 15.58
N GLU A 718 13.64 26.56 15.14
CA GLU A 718 12.47 26.54 16.02
C GLU A 718 11.88 25.14 16.14
N ARG A 719 12.00 24.33 15.09
CA ARG A 719 11.52 22.94 15.04
C ARG A 719 12.49 22.10 14.24
N CYS A 720 12.58 20.82 14.60
CA CYS A 720 13.31 19.87 13.79
C CYS A 720 12.60 18.52 13.69
N TYR A 721 12.77 17.86 12.57
CA TYR A 721 12.27 16.51 12.32
C TYR A 721 13.20 15.79 11.35
N GLY A 722 13.11 14.47 11.28
CA GLY A 722 13.96 13.72 10.36
C GLY A 722 13.98 12.24 10.66
N PHE A 723 15.03 11.57 10.19
CA PHE A 723 15.22 10.15 10.41
C PHE A 723 16.69 9.87 10.72
N ILE A 724 16.96 9.17 11.83
CA ILE A 724 18.29 8.69 12.22
C ILE A 724 18.12 7.23 12.65
N LEU A 725 19.03 6.35 12.20
CA LEU A 725 19.10 4.98 12.71
C LEU A 725 19.47 5.02 14.19
N ARG A 726 18.60 4.49 15.06
CA ARG A 726 19.01 4.14 16.42
C ARG A 726 20.09 3.07 16.29
N GLN A 727 21.33 3.40 16.65
CA GLN A 727 22.29 2.39 17.03
C GLN A 727 21.83 1.90 18.40
N ASP A 728 21.49 0.61 18.48
CA ASP A 728 21.23 -0.09 19.74
C ASP A 728 22.44 -0.01 20.69
#